data_AF-A0A8H5FG29-F1
#
_entry.id   AF-A0A8H5FG29-F1
#
_cell.length_a   1.000
_cell.length_b   1.000
_cell.length_c   1.000
_cell.angle_alpha   90.00
_cell.angle_beta   90.00
_cell.angle_gamma   90.00
#
_symmetry.space_group_name_H-M   'P 1'
#
loop_
_entity.id
_entity.type
_entity.pdbx_description
1 polymer ?
#
loop_
_entity_poly.entity_id
_entity_poly.type
_entity_poly.pdbx_seq_one_letter_code
_entity_poly.pdbx_strand_id
1 'polypeptide(L)'
;MKQCFCGRRVNSTIDPKVPFVLSLRPPCSHAMALTSAQMEGDKSLEVIPAFVQGQQDSVHVLQGAENVSIGTMATTVVSGNYNYNLTVVNNHYISAVEPLSCEQAVPVDKILAWLKGPDFLRIYEEALSQRLSKTGVWFIESEEFRQFVEGRDVIVWGTGMPGAGKTLLSSTSMEHLKEVFEDHQDIAIICAFIRYTEHLSACDILAGLLQQLVVRHPCASRYMGRVFTQNRDLELREQGLVKALWDIARLLPKVFIIIDGLDEADDAVKDALLRSLPTLGANILIMSRPLELFTPCVPDALHISIEARTEDIDRFIDDQIQRNSRLRAVVSGDPTLVEKLKARVRESSKGMFLVARLQMEDVIRKARSANTLLRELDHLPSGVDAIYEHTLARIGAQSEEDASIAYRVFIWLVYARHTIHTTRLKEALAISFENKSYDAGDVIPVDLILSLCGGLVISEAPCRLRPIHYTAYEYLKGIKFPGLARPHTYLAVSCLVYLQYCNYQTCKEDQSLNLNAQPLCWYAEINWGYHARNSQDEDVDIHPYILTFLRTCGTHYQHSFERDLSFHQLNGLHLAAIYGLVKVISTRSLPFLPGRIYSWRSAEWIKGQTPFHYAVKYGGTLILKVLLDCYTGINEQDARGETALMTAAFSTCDGLQDRGGDWEPCIPRVKDQVEIFRTLAGAPDLEVDLKDADGRTAFMIACMLSRNEHSPITLLTMRPDINPNLKDNDGMTAFMYACKFGTRALAAYMLDHWADAIDPNEVDNSGKTALMHFCSNSRAPGAGTFSFYVRSEHETREFLEILLHHGCDPHARDISGRSAMHWAVAMESKWMRVVRTSYALQYLLGIGSLDCNQRDDKGVTTLMLASVGSLDSLQALLSHPQIDVNVQDEGGKTALHWCCRSGIPEALEMLLSHPRVNRHITDQRGLSALDFACARWGLHGVNAIYILAKSGHWEDSAIRRAVIQFFARQYGTETSHKSTLISPQQSPATFGVFEWTLDDPTTWVLLGYALRDTCRFAAYLVLVNCGILPPSKTVEEEKRYCHCPVVSELQCCSRSWGSWALETQRSAYWRDEYAST
;
A
#
# COMPACT_ATOMS: atom_id res chain seq x y z
N MET A 1 -30.48 -21.59 -5.37
CA MET A 1 -30.68 -22.38 -4.15
C MET A 1 -30.61 -21.47 -2.93
N LYS A 2 -31.75 -21.19 -2.30
CA LYS A 2 -31.90 -21.01 -0.85
C LYS A 2 -33.27 -21.60 -0.52
N GLN A 3 -33.26 -22.69 0.26
CA GLN A 3 -34.45 -23.39 0.74
C GLN A 3 -35.11 -22.58 1.85
N CYS A 4 -36.44 -22.45 1.77
CA CYS A 4 -37.31 -22.35 2.93
C CYS A 4 -38.15 -23.64 2.98
N PHE A 5 -38.08 -24.36 4.09
CA PHE A 5 -38.94 -25.49 4.42
C PHE A 5 -40.08 -25.00 5.32
N CYS A 6 -41.33 -25.16 4.89
CA CYS A 6 -42.32 -26.08 5.49
C CYS A 6 -43.74 -25.69 5.06
N GLY A 7 -44.50 -26.65 4.51
CA GLY A 7 -45.96 -26.47 4.43
C GLY A 7 -46.78 -27.31 3.43
N ARG A 8 -46.70 -28.65 3.52
CA ARG A 8 -47.75 -29.63 3.12
C ARG A 8 -47.98 -29.97 1.62
N ARG A 9 -47.64 -31.24 1.34
CA ARG A 9 -48.33 -32.32 0.57
C ARG A 9 -49.41 -31.89 -0.46
N VAL A 10 -49.29 -32.37 -1.70
CA VAL A 10 -49.98 -33.57 -2.25
C VAL A 10 -49.43 -33.89 -3.66
N ASN A 11 -49.36 -35.20 -3.93
CA ASN A 11 -48.93 -35.94 -5.12
C ASN A 11 -49.43 -35.43 -6.50
N SER A 12 -48.60 -35.54 -7.55
CA SER A 12 -48.81 -36.50 -8.67
C SER A 12 -47.89 -36.23 -9.89
N THR A 13 -46.91 -37.11 -10.10
CA THR A 13 -46.62 -37.90 -11.32
C THR A 13 -46.80 -37.34 -12.75
N ILE A 14 -45.76 -37.59 -13.57
CA ILE A 14 -45.71 -37.99 -15.01
C ILE A 14 -45.30 -36.92 -16.07
N ASP A 15 -43.99 -36.99 -16.40
CA ASP A 15 -43.37 -37.39 -17.69
C ASP A 15 -43.38 -36.45 -18.94
N PRO A 16 -42.26 -36.41 -19.71
CA PRO A 16 -41.92 -35.44 -20.75
C PRO A 16 -42.16 -35.94 -22.19
N LYS A 17 -42.22 -35.03 -23.17
CA LYS A 17 -41.98 -35.28 -24.62
C LYS A 17 -41.99 -33.97 -25.46
N VAL A 18 -40.80 -33.46 -25.83
CA VAL A 18 -40.21 -33.27 -27.21
C VAL A 18 -41.18 -32.93 -28.39
N PRO A 19 -40.81 -32.24 -29.53
CA PRO A 19 -39.74 -31.27 -29.94
C PRO A 19 -40.21 -30.04 -30.82
N PHE A 20 -39.24 -29.15 -31.14
CA PHE A 20 -39.03 -28.30 -32.36
C PHE A 20 -40.21 -27.80 -33.26
N VAL A 21 -40.20 -26.51 -33.64
CA VAL A 21 -39.83 -25.97 -34.99
C VAL A 21 -40.10 -24.44 -35.09
N LEU A 22 -39.21 -23.79 -35.87
CA LEU A 22 -39.08 -22.41 -36.34
C LEU A 22 -40.34 -21.64 -36.82
N SER A 23 -40.33 -20.33 -36.56
CA SER A 23 -40.27 -19.23 -37.57
C SER A 23 -41.29 -18.09 -37.41
N LEU A 24 -40.80 -16.89 -37.81
CA LEU A 24 -41.50 -15.70 -38.30
C LEU A 24 -41.89 -14.59 -37.29
N ARG A 25 -41.29 -13.41 -37.57
CA ARG A 25 -41.53 -12.04 -37.05
C ARG A 25 -42.98 -11.55 -37.27
N PRO A 26 -43.30 -10.25 -37.05
CA PRO A 26 -43.38 -9.41 -35.84
C PRO A 26 -44.83 -8.84 -35.67
N PRO A 27 -45.05 -7.76 -34.90
CA PRO A 27 -45.71 -6.62 -35.56
C PRO A 27 -45.12 -5.24 -35.22
N CYS A 28 -45.00 -4.45 -36.30
CA CYS A 28 -44.82 -3.00 -36.38
C CYS A 28 -46.10 -2.27 -35.89
N SER A 29 -45.99 -1.09 -35.25
CA SER A 29 -46.01 0.28 -35.83
C SER A 29 -47.32 1.00 -35.58
N HIS A 30 -47.25 2.32 -35.36
CA HIS A 30 -47.96 3.45 -36.00
C HIS A 30 -47.45 4.72 -35.28
N ALA A 31 -46.47 5.49 -35.78
CA ALA A 31 -46.41 6.33 -36.99
C ALA A 31 -47.41 7.50 -36.98
N MET A 32 -46.89 8.73 -36.94
CA MET A 32 -47.29 9.80 -37.88
C MET A 32 -46.21 10.89 -37.96
N ALA A 33 -45.89 11.24 -39.21
CA ALA A 33 -44.95 12.27 -39.66
C ALA A 33 -45.67 13.58 -39.97
N LEU A 34 -44.91 14.67 -40.20
CA LEU A 34 -45.10 15.77 -41.19
C LEU A 34 -44.15 16.94 -40.81
N THR A 35 -43.05 17.17 -41.53
CA THR A 35 -42.81 18.09 -42.68
C THR A 35 -42.25 19.48 -42.33
N SER A 36 -41.28 19.89 -43.14
CA SER A 36 -40.54 21.16 -43.20
C SER A 36 -41.39 22.39 -43.53
N ALA A 37 -41.12 23.53 -42.88
CA ALA A 37 -41.40 24.88 -43.39
C ALA A 37 -40.48 25.94 -42.74
N GLN A 38 -39.94 26.86 -43.56
CA GLN A 38 -39.24 28.08 -43.14
C GLN A 38 -40.25 29.20 -42.82
N MET A 39 -40.00 29.98 -41.76
CA MET A 39 -39.97 31.47 -41.71
C MET A 39 -40.30 32.03 -40.30
N GLU A 40 -39.43 32.95 -39.88
CA GLU A 40 -39.64 34.19 -39.11
C GLU A 40 -40.67 34.26 -37.97
N GLY A 41 -40.25 34.80 -36.81
CA GLY A 41 -41.17 35.48 -35.90
C GLY A 41 -40.83 35.39 -34.42
N ASP A 42 -40.12 36.41 -33.95
CA ASP A 42 -39.91 36.79 -32.56
C ASP A 42 -41.25 36.91 -31.78
N LYS A 43 -41.38 36.25 -30.61
CA LYS A 43 -42.17 36.67 -29.43
C LYS A 43 -42.23 35.62 -28.30
N SER A 44 -41.94 36.15 -27.11
CA SER A 44 -42.03 35.65 -25.73
C SER A 44 -43.34 34.94 -25.31
N LEU A 45 -43.25 33.92 -24.45
CA LEU A 45 -44.27 33.47 -23.47
C LEU A 45 -43.58 32.59 -22.40
N GLU A 46 -43.36 33.12 -21.19
CA GLU A 46 -44.16 32.95 -19.96
C GLU A 46 -44.25 31.50 -19.42
N VAL A 47 -43.56 31.28 -18.30
CA VAL A 47 -43.54 30.05 -17.49
C VAL A 47 -44.64 30.11 -16.42
N ILE A 48 -45.49 29.08 -16.35
CA ILE A 48 -46.41 28.85 -15.23
C ILE A 48 -45.74 27.84 -14.26
N PRO A 49 -45.63 28.12 -12.94
CA PRO A 49 -44.92 27.26 -11.99
C PRO A 49 -45.86 26.24 -11.33
N ALA A 50 -45.42 24.99 -11.20
CA ALA A 50 -46.05 24.03 -10.30
C ALA A 50 -45.00 23.18 -9.55
N PHE A 51 -44.96 23.42 -8.24
CA PHE A 51 -44.43 22.60 -7.14
C PHE A 51 -42.91 22.39 -7.01
N VAL A 52 -42.28 23.32 -6.29
CA VAL A 52 -41.04 23.12 -5.51
C VAL A 52 -41.31 23.58 -4.07
N GLN A 53 -41.07 22.72 -3.09
CA GLN A 53 -40.90 23.12 -1.70
C GLN A 53 -39.64 22.45 -1.16
N GLY A 54 -38.66 23.27 -0.75
CA GLY A 54 -37.53 22.87 0.08
C GLY A 54 -36.20 22.69 -0.64
N GLN A 55 -35.54 23.79 -0.99
CA GLN A 55 -34.25 24.23 -0.42
C GLN A 55 -33.73 25.42 -1.25
N GLN A 56 -33.69 26.59 -0.62
CA GLN A 56 -33.02 27.78 -1.13
C GLN A 56 -31.52 27.58 -0.89
N ASP A 57 -30.75 27.50 -1.99
CA ASP A 57 -29.41 28.08 -2.15
C ASP A 57 -28.79 27.56 -3.45
N SER A 58 -29.11 28.22 -4.58
CA SER A 58 -28.26 28.34 -5.80
C SER A 58 -29.09 28.76 -7.03
N VAL A 59 -29.49 30.04 -7.10
CA VAL A 59 -29.91 30.65 -8.38
C VAL A 59 -29.20 31.99 -8.54
N HIS A 60 -27.93 31.94 -8.92
CA HIS A 60 -27.17 33.08 -9.47
C HIS A 60 -26.26 32.58 -10.60
N VAL A 61 -26.84 31.99 -11.62
CA VAL A 61 -26.19 31.82 -12.93
C VAL A 61 -27.26 32.18 -13.95
N LEU A 62 -26.92 33.00 -14.95
CA LEU A 62 -27.81 33.61 -15.97
C LEU A 62 -28.21 35.09 -15.74
N GLN A 63 -27.47 35.86 -14.94
CA GLN A 63 -27.49 37.32 -15.08
C GLN A 63 -26.44 37.72 -16.12
N GLY A 64 -26.87 38.19 -17.31
CA GLY A 64 -26.00 38.78 -18.33
C GLY A 64 -25.71 37.95 -19.59
N ALA A 65 -26.41 36.84 -19.84
CA ALA A 65 -26.24 36.07 -21.08
C ALA A 65 -27.08 36.65 -22.22
N GLU A 66 -26.44 37.05 -23.32
CA GLU A 66 -27.08 37.41 -24.59
C GLU A 66 -26.89 36.27 -25.61
N ASN A 67 -27.87 36.06 -26.50
CA ASN A 67 -27.90 35.04 -27.58
C ASN A 67 -27.91 33.55 -27.14
N VAL A 68 -28.83 33.17 -26.24
CA VAL A 68 -29.10 31.74 -25.98
C VAL A 68 -30.06 31.19 -27.03
N SER A 69 -29.61 30.25 -27.86
CA SER A 69 -30.48 29.43 -28.72
C SER A 69 -30.49 27.98 -28.22
N ILE A 70 -31.69 27.40 -28.07
CA ILE A 70 -31.86 26.04 -27.54
C ILE A 70 -32.20 25.12 -28.71
N GLY A 71 -31.24 24.25 -29.08
CA GLY A 71 -31.40 23.17 -30.06
C GLY A 71 -30.92 21.84 -29.48
N THR A 72 -31.58 20.75 -29.87
CA THR A 72 -31.55 19.41 -29.24
C THR A 72 -30.24 18.60 -29.33
N MET A 73 -29.11 19.20 -29.69
CA MET A 73 -27.78 18.60 -29.50
C MET A 73 -26.76 19.69 -29.18
N ALA A 74 -26.10 19.53 -28.01
CA ALA A 74 -24.98 20.33 -27.49
C ALA A 74 -25.16 21.87 -27.55
N THR A 75 -25.52 22.47 -26.42
CA THR A 75 -25.54 23.94 -26.27
C THR A 75 -24.19 24.45 -25.76
N THR A 76 -23.45 25.18 -26.59
CA THR A 76 -22.27 25.95 -26.16
C THR A 76 -22.72 27.34 -25.73
N VAL A 77 -22.60 27.68 -24.44
CA VAL A 77 -22.85 29.04 -23.95
C VAL A 77 -21.51 29.76 -23.86
N VAL A 78 -21.28 30.75 -24.73
CA VAL A 78 -20.10 31.62 -24.64
C VAL A 78 -20.46 32.81 -23.77
N SER A 79 -20.15 32.71 -22.47
CA SER A 79 -19.99 33.88 -21.60
C SER A 79 -18.50 34.12 -21.43
N GLY A 80 -18.07 35.37 -21.58
CA GLY A 80 -16.65 35.76 -21.61
C GLY A 80 -15.79 35.06 -20.55
N ASN A 81 -14.66 34.53 -21.04
CA ASN A 81 -13.49 34.04 -20.31
C ASN A 81 -13.49 32.68 -19.60
N TYR A 82 -14.42 31.75 -19.82
CA TYR A 82 -14.22 30.34 -19.43
C TYR A 82 -14.95 29.35 -20.35
N ASN A 83 -14.23 28.40 -20.95
CA ASN A 83 -14.80 27.28 -21.72
C ASN A 83 -15.24 26.17 -20.76
N TYR A 84 -16.55 25.95 -20.60
CA TYR A 84 -17.09 24.75 -19.95
C TYR A 84 -17.73 23.84 -21.01
N ASN A 85 -17.27 22.60 -21.11
CA ASN A 85 -17.98 21.53 -21.83
C ASN A 85 -18.72 20.67 -20.80
N LEU A 86 -20.06 20.77 -20.78
CA LEU A 86 -20.93 19.89 -20.00
C LEU A 86 -21.51 18.83 -20.95
N THR A 87 -21.13 17.57 -20.75
CA THR A 87 -21.79 16.41 -21.36
C THR A 87 -22.52 15.65 -20.28
N VAL A 88 -23.85 15.58 -20.37
CA VAL A 88 -24.70 14.76 -19.49
C VAL A 88 -25.04 13.48 -20.24
N VAL A 89 -24.61 12.33 -19.71
CA VAL A 89 -25.11 11.01 -20.14
C VAL A 89 -25.35 10.15 -18.88
N ASN A 90 -26.59 9.68 -18.72
CA ASN A 90 -27.04 8.62 -17.80
C ASN A 90 -26.95 8.85 -16.27
N ASN A 91 -27.67 9.86 -15.77
CA ASN A 91 -28.21 9.93 -14.40
C ASN A 91 -27.27 9.62 -13.21
N HIS A 92 -25.95 9.71 -13.38
CA HIS A 92 -24.99 9.71 -12.29
C HIS A 92 -24.38 11.10 -12.18
N TYR A 93 -24.58 11.74 -11.03
CA TYR A 93 -23.96 13.01 -10.70
C TYR A 93 -22.44 12.84 -10.64
N ILE A 94 -21.72 13.49 -11.56
CA ILE A 94 -20.27 13.66 -11.47
C ILE A 94 -20.03 14.79 -10.48
N SER A 95 -19.27 14.55 -9.40
CA SER A 95 -18.73 15.62 -8.57
C SER A 95 -17.87 16.52 -9.45
N ALA A 96 -18.23 17.80 -9.51
CA ALA A 96 -17.52 18.80 -10.29
C ALA A 96 -16.00 18.71 -10.05
N VAL A 97 -15.24 18.51 -11.13
CA VAL A 97 -13.79 18.75 -11.11
C VAL A 97 -13.63 20.27 -11.07
N GLU A 98 -13.14 20.78 -9.94
CA GLU A 98 -12.85 22.20 -9.76
C GLU A 98 -11.84 22.70 -10.83
N PRO A 99 -11.94 23.98 -11.27
CA PRO A 99 -11.00 24.54 -12.24
C PRO A 99 -9.59 24.62 -11.63
N LEU A 100 -8.62 24.04 -12.34
CA LEU A 100 -7.22 23.92 -11.94
C LEU A 100 -6.53 25.29 -11.78
N SER A 101 -6.20 25.66 -10.54
CA SER A 101 -5.18 26.67 -10.26
C SER A 101 -3.79 26.09 -10.52
N CYS A 102 -2.83 26.96 -10.82
CA CYS A 102 -1.47 26.65 -11.24
C CYS A 102 -0.63 26.04 -10.07
N GLU A 103 -0.78 24.75 -9.80
CA GLU A 103 0.16 23.99 -8.96
C GLU A 103 1.45 23.68 -9.73
N GLN A 104 2.60 23.78 -9.05
CA GLN A 104 3.93 23.53 -9.61
C GLN A 104 4.00 22.11 -10.21
N ALA A 105 4.29 22.01 -11.51
CA ALA A 105 4.38 20.72 -12.20
C ALA A 105 5.48 19.84 -11.59
N VAL A 106 5.11 18.63 -11.17
CA VAL A 106 6.06 17.62 -10.66
C VAL A 106 6.96 17.17 -11.83
N PRO A 107 8.30 17.15 -11.66
CA PRO A 107 9.20 16.64 -12.70
C PRO A 107 8.89 15.18 -13.06
N VAL A 108 8.84 14.86 -14.36
CA VAL A 108 8.54 13.51 -14.88
C VAL A 108 9.46 12.46 -14.27
N ASP A 109 10.76 12.74 -14.13
CA ASP A 109 11.74 11.80 -13.56
C ASP A 109 11.37 11.34 -12.14
N LYS A 110 10.75 12.20 -11.33
CA LYS A 110 10.28 11.84 -9.98
C LYS A 110 9.08 10.90 -10.03
N ILE A 111 8.18 11.11 -10.99
CA ILE A 111 7.02 10.25 -11.22
C ILE A 111 7.49 8.87 -11.70
N LEU A 112 8.47 8.82 -12.61
CA LEU A 112 9.03 7.56 -13.13
C LEU A 112 9.76 6.77 -12.03
N ALA A 113 10.58 7.44 -11.21
CA ALA A 113 11.28 6.83 -10.07
C ALA A 113 10.31 6.28 -9.01
N TRP A 114 9.14 6.90 -8.87
CA TRP A 114 8.08 6.42 -7.97
C TRP A 114 7.31 5.21 -8.53
N LEU A 115 7.00 5.21 -9.84
CA LEU A 115 6.29 4.11 -10.48
C LEU A 115 7.13 2.82 -10.59
N LYS A 116 8.46 2.93 -10.67
CA LYS A 116 9.42 1.79 -10.75
C LYS A 116 9.11 0.74 -11.84
N GLY A 117 8.35 1.10 -12.88
CA GLY A 117 7.99 0.21 -13.98
C GLY A 117 9.18 -0.23 -14.85
N PRO A 118 9.08 -1.40 -15.52
CA PRO A 118 10.10 -1.95 -16.40
C PRO A 118 10.15 -1.24 -17.77
N ASP A 119 11.34 -1.25 -18.39
CA ASP A 119 11.56 -0.71 -19.72
C ASP A 119 11.27 -1.75 -20.82
N PHE A 120 10.01 -1.77 -21.27
CA PHE A 120 9.57 -2.64 -22.37
C PHE A 120 10.09 -2.22 -23.74
N LEU A 121 10.53 -0.97 -23.94
CA LEU A 121 10.97 -0.48 -25.25
C LEU A 121 12.31 -1.09 -25.65
N ARG A 122 13.18 -1.39 -24.68
CA ARG A 122 14.43 -2.15 -24.92
C ARG A 122 14.16 -3.50 -25.59
N ILE A 123 13.14 -4.23 -25.12
CA ILE A 123 12.80 -5.56 -25.64
C ILE A 123 12.20 -5.45 -27.05
N TYR A 124 11.36 -4.43 -27.27
CA TYR A 124 10.85 -4.10 -28.60
C TYR A 124 11.99 -3.84 -29.61
N GLU A 125 13.01 -3.05 -29.23
CA GLU A 125 14.15 -2.74 -30.10
C GLU A 125 14.98 -3.99 -30.42
N GLU A 126 15.19 -4.88 -29.45
CA GLU A 126 15.83 -6.18 -29.67
C GLU A 126 15.05 -7.02 -30.69
N ALA A 127 13.74 -7.14 -30.51
CA ALA A 127 12.87 -7.89 -31.43
C ALA A 127 12.87 -7.30 -32.84
N LEU A 128 12.87 -5.97 -32.96
CA LEU A 128 12.91 -5.27 -34.25
C LEU A 128 14.25 -5.50 -34.96
N SER A 129 15.38 -5.51 -34.23
CA SER A 129 16.71 -5.74 -34.80
C SER A 129 16.88 -7.12 -35.45
N GLN A 130 16.09 -8.11 -35.01
CA GLN A 130 16.11 -9.47 -35.54
C GLN A 130 15.22 -9.65 -36.79
N ARG A 131 14.45 -8.62 -37.17
CA ARG A 131 13.50 -8.68 -38.28
C ARG A 131 14.18 -8.63 -39.63
N LEU A 132 13.77 -9.54 -40.52
CA LEU A 132 14.08 -9.44 -41.94
C LEU A 132 13.08 -8.50 -42.63
N SER A 133 13.56 -7.57 -43.43
CA SER A 133 12.72 -6.60 -44.15
C SER A 133 11.58 -7.28 -44.92
N LYS A 134 10.37 -6.69 -44.87
CA LYS A 134 9.14 -7.18 -45.54
C LYS A 134 8.57 -8.51 -45.05
N THR A 135 9.02 -9.04 -43.92
CA THR A 135 8.34 -10.16 -43.23
C THR A 135 7.18 -9.64 -42.36
N GLY A 136 6.15 -10.46 -42.16
CA GLY A 136 4.98 -10.14 -41.32
C GLY A 136 3.93 -9.20 -41.94
N VAL A 137 4.08 -8.81 -43.21
CA VAL A 137 3.16 -7.87 -43.90
C VAL A 137 1.73 -8.40 -43.97
N TRP A 138 1.57 -9.72 -44.14
CA TRP A 138 0.27 -10.38 -44.19
C TRP A 138 -0.60 -10.11 -42.94
N PHE A 139 0.04 -9.93 -41.79
CA PHE A 139 -0.67 -9.68 -40.53
C PHE A 139 -1.25 -8.28 -40.51
N ILE A 140 -0.50 -7.29 -40.99
CA ILE A 140 -0.96 -5.90 -41.12
C ILE A 140 -2.12 -5.79 -42.13
N GLU A 141 -2.09 -6.61 -43.18
CA GLU A 141 -3.15 -6.68 -44.20
C GLU A 141 -4.38 -7.48 -43.76
N SER A 142 -4.33 -8.17 -42.61
CA SER A 142 -5.44 -8.96 -42.08
C SER A 142 -6.66 -8.11 -41.74
N GLU A 143 -7.84 -8.72 -41.81
CA GLU A 143 -9.10 -8.04 -41.49
C GLU A 143 -9.18 -7.72 -39.99
N GLU A 144 -8.71 -8.62 -39.15
CA GLU A 144 -8.69 -8.47 -37.69
C GLU A 144 -7.80 -7.30 -37.27
N PHE A 145 -6.60 -7.17 -37.87
CA PHE A 145 -5.71 -6.04 -37.59
C PHE A 145 -6.26 -4.72 -38.13
N ARG A 146 -6.88 -4.73 -39.32
CA ARG A 146 -7.57 -3.54 -39.86
C ARG A 146 -8.68 -3.05 -38.94
N GLN A 147 -9.52 -3.96 -38.44
CA GLN A 147 -10.57 -3.64 -37.46
C GLN A 147 -9.99 -3.12 -36.15
N PHE A 148 -8.84 -3.65 -35.71
CA PHE A 148 -8.12 -3.12 -34.56
C PHE A 148 -7.60 -1.69 -34.77
N VAL A 149 -7.12 -1.34 -35.98
CA VAL A 149 -6.66 0.02 -36.28
C VAL A 149 -7.83 0.99 -36.43
N GLU A 150 -8.93 0.58 -37.07
CA GLU A 150 -10.07 1.45 -37.40
C GLU A 150 -11.08 1.60 -36.25
N GLY A 151 -11.37 0.51 -35.53
CA GLY A 151 -12.38 0.45 -34.48
C GLY A 151 -12.02 1.17 -33.18
N ARG A 152 -12.95 1.11 -32.21
CA ARG A 152 -12.76 1.58 -30.82
C ARG A 152 -13.03 0.44 -29.85
N ASP A 153 -12.23 0.37 -28.80
CA ASP A 153 -12.28 -0.67 -27.76
C ASP A 153 -12.16 -2.09 -28.33
N VAL A 154 -11.43 -2.24 -29.44
CA VAL A 154 -11.27 -3.54 -30.13
C VAL A 154 -10.12 -4.31 -29.50
N ILE A 155 -10.41 -5.54 -29.09
CA ILE A 155 -9.40 -6.48 -28.58
C ILE A 155 -9.14 -7.55 -29.64
N VAL A 156 -7.89 -7.70 -30.05
CA VAL A 156 -7.43 -8.79 -30.94
C VAL A 156 -6.56 -9.73 -30.13
N TRP A 157 -6.86 -11.03 -30.23
CA TRP A 157 -6.06 -12.09 -29.66
C TRP A 157 -5.40 -12.92 -30.76
N GLY A 158 -4.10 -12.72 -30.93
CA GLY A 158 -3.25 -13.49 -31.83
C GLY A 158 -2.67 -14.69 -31.11
N THR A 159 -3.15 -15.88 -31.44
CA THR A 159 -2.63 -17.13 -30.87
C THR A 159 -1.71 -17.82 -31.85
N GLY A 160 -0.59 -18.35 -31.36
CA GLY A 160 0.33 -19.09 -32.23
C GLY A 160 1.16 -20.08 -31.45
N MET A 161 1.60 -21.11 -32.15
CA MET A 161 2.52 -22.10 -31.58
C MET A 161 3.89 -21.46 -31.24
N PRO A 162 4.71 -22.12 -30.43
CA PRO A 162 6.00 -21.57 -30.04
C PRO A 162 6.91 -21.38 -31.26
N GLY A 163 7.58 -20.23 -31.35
CA GLY A 163 8.43 -19.91 -32.50
C GLY A 163 7.70 -19.58 -33.80
N ALA A 164 6.37 -19.36 -33.78
CA ALA A 164 5.59 -18.94 -34.95
C ALA A 164 5.87 -17.49 -35.43
N GLY A 165 6.56 -16.68 -34.62
CA GLY A 165 6.89 -15.28 -34.96
C GLY A 165 6.02 -14.22 -34.27
N LYS A 166 5.27 -14.56 -33.22
CA LYS A 166 4.40 -13.64 -32.47
C LYS A 166 5.09 -12.33 -32.07
N THR A 167 6.24 -12.40 -31.38
CA THR A 167 7.03 -11.23 -30.97
C THR A 167 7.48 -10.37 -32.15
N LEU A 168 7.76 -10.98 -33.30
CA LEU A 168 8.10 -10.27 -34.54
C LEU A 168 6.88 -9.54 -35.12
N LEU A 169 5.69 -10.13 -35.04
CA LEU A 169 4.45 -9.50 -35.46
C LEU A 169 4.05 -8.37 -34.51
N SER A 170 4.26 -8.53 -33.20
CA SER A 170 4.08 -7.46 -32.20
C SER A 170 4.96 -6.26 -32.51
N SER A 171 6.25 -6.46 -32.78
CA SER A 171 7.16 -5.36 -33.15
C SER A 171 6.80 -4.73 -34.50
N THR A 172 6.40 -5.55 -35.49
CA THR A 172 5.92 -5.07 -36.80
C THR A 172 4.65 -4.22 -36.67
N SER A 173 3.71 -4.65 -35.82
CA SER A 173 2.48 -3.92 -35.53
C SER A 173 2.76 -2.57 -34.90
N MET A 174 3.69 -2.53 -33.94
CA MET A 174 4.09 -1.29 -33.27
C MET A 174 4.78 -0.32 -34.22
N GLU A 175 5.67 -0.79 -35.09
CA GLU A 175 6.32 0.04 -36.11
C GLU A 175 5.27 0.61 -37.09
N HIS A 176 4.38 -0.22 -37.60
CA HIS A 176 3.32 0.22 -38.51
C HIS A 176 2.38 1.26 -37.87
N LEU A 177 1.95 1.06 -36.62
CA LEU A 177 1.12 2.05 -35.92
C LEU A 177 1.86 3.39 -35.75
N LYS A 178 3.16 3.37 -35.45
CA LYS A 178 3.98 4.58 -35.33
C LYS A 178 4.11 5.30 -36.68
N GLU A 179 4.24 4.58 -37.78
CA GLU A 179 4.28 5.15 -39.13
C GLU A 179 2.92 5.75 -39.54
N VAL A 180 1.82 5.03 -39.29
CA VAL A 180 0.46 5.49 -39.66
C VAL A 180 0.03 6.73 -38.87
N PHE A 181 0.42 6.82 -37.60
CA PHE A 181 0.04 7.91 -36.70
C PHE A 181 1.21 8.83 -36.35
N GLU A 182 2.25 8.90 -37.19
CA GLU A 182 3.45 9.71 -36.94
C GLU A 182 3.12 11.19 -36.67
N ASP A 183 2.15 11.74 -37.40
CA ASP A 183 1.70 13.14 -37.28
C ASP A 183 0.71 13.37 -36.12
N HIS A 184 0.26 12.33 -35.41
CA HIS A 184 -0.78 12.39 -34.38
C HIS A 184 -0.21 12.21 -32.96
N GLN A 185 0.29 13.30 -32.37
CA GLN A 185 0.90 13.29 -31.02
C GLN A 185 -0.10 13.04 -29.86
N ASP A 186 -1.40 13.11 -30.15
CA ASP A 186 -2.49 12.86 -29.23
C ASP A 186 -2.90 11.38 -29.15
N ILE A 187 -2.44 10.53 -30.08
CA ILE A 187 -2.69 9.09 -30.07
C ILE A 187 -1.57 8.39 -29.28
N ALA A 188 -1.94 7.56 -28.31
CA ALA A 188 -0.98 6.78 -27.55
C ALA A 188 -0.75 5.39 -28.15
N ILE A 189 0.51 5.02 -28.33
CA ILE A 189 0.95 3.68 -28.74
C ILE A 189 1.95 3.18 -27.71
N ILE A 190 1.54 2.20 -26.91
CA ILE A 190 2.30 1.64 -25.79
C ILE A 190 2.36 0.11 -25.87
N CYS A 191 3.37 -0.49 -25.24
CA CYS A 191 3.54 -1.94 -25.28
C CYS A 191 4.04 -2.55 -23.96
N ALA A 192 3.73 -3.83 -23.75
CA ALA A 192 4.34 -4.67 -22.74
C ALA A 192 4.86 -5.95 -23.40
N PHE A 193 6.18 -6.14 -23.42
CA PHE A 193 6.82 -7.36 -23.89
C PHE A 193 7.20 -8.21 -22.68
N ILE A 194 6.36 -9.18 -22.37
CA ILE A 194 6.50 -10.06 -21.20
C ILE A 194 7.41 -11.23 -21.60
N ARG A 195 8.43 -11.49 -20.79
CA ARG A 195 9.37 -12.59 -21.00
C ARG A 195 9.42 -13.50 -19.78
N TYR A 196 9.50 -14.82 -19.99
CA TYR A 196 9.63 -15.82 -18.93
C TYR A 196 10.89 -15.64 -18.05
N THR A 197 11.88 -14.89 -18.54
CA THR A 197 13.10 -14.58 -17.79
C THR A 197 12.89 -13.48 -16.75
N GLU A 198 11.76 -12.78 -16.78
CA GLU A 198 11.44 -11.68 -15.89
C GLU A 198 10.17 -12.03 -15.09
N HIS A 199 10.32 -12.24 -13.79
CA HIS A 199 9.17 -12.45 -12.89
C HIS A 199 8.54 -11.10 -12.57
N LEU A 200 7.75 -10.56 -13.51
CA LEU A 200 7.03 -9.30 -13.35
C LEU A 200 5.68 -9.54 -12.69
N SER A 201 5.34 -8.73 -11.70
CA SER A 201 3.99 -8.68 -11.13
C SER A 201 3.03 -7.95 -12.08
N ALA A 202 1.72 -8.08 -11.83
CA ALA A 202 0.72 -7.29 -12.57
C ALA A 202 0.93 -5.78 -12.36
N CYS A 203 1.33 -5.36 -11.15
CA CYS A 203 1.66 -3.96 -10.86
C CYS A 203 2.84 -3.47 -11.70
N ASP A 204 3.90 -4.26 -11.86
CA ASP A 204 5.06 -3.87 -12.67
C ASP A 204 4.67 -3.63 -14.13
N ILE A 205 3.87 -4.55 -14.70
CA ILE A 205 3.41 -4.43 -16.09
C ILE A 205 2.53 -3.19 -16.28
N LEU A 206 1.57 -2.94 -15.38
CA LEU A 206 0.70 -1.76 -15.44
C LEU A 206 1.50 -0.46 -15.21
N ALA A 207 2.48 -0.46 -14.32
CA ALA A 207 3.37 0.67 -14.09
C ALA A 207 4.24 0.97 -15.33
N GLY A 208 4.79 -0.05 -16.00
CA GLY A 208 5.55 0.11 -17.25
C GLY A 208 4.71 0.68 -18.40
N LEU A 209 3.42 0.32 -18.48
CA LEU A 209 2.48 0.94 -19.42
C LEU A 209 2.22 2.42 -19.08
N LEU A 210 2.01 2.75 -17.81
CA LEU A 210 1.82 4.14 -17.35
C LEU A 210 3.05 5.00 -17.60
N GLN A 211 4.24 4.48 -17.36
CA GLN A 211 5.49 5.21 -17.59
C GLN A 211 5.61 5.65 -19.05
N GLN A 212 5.28 4.78 -20.01
CA GLN A 212 5.27 5.14 -21.43
C GLN A 212 4.31 6.30 -21.74
N LEU A 213 3.12 6.30 -21.11
CA LEU A 213 2.15 7.39 -21.27
C LEU A 213 2.66 8.70 -20.64
N VAL A 214 3.23 8.65 -19.44
CA VAL A 214 3.75 9.81 -18.72
C VAL A 214 4.92 10.47 -19.46
N VAL A 215 5.80 9.66 -20.05
CA VAL A 215 6.96 10.16 -20.82
C VAL A 215 6.51 10.89 -22.09
N ARG A 216 5.51 10.36 -22.79
CA ARG A 216 5.14 10.84 -24.13
C ARG A 216 4.01 11.86 -24.14
N HIS A 217 3.09 11.83 -23.18
CA HIS A 217 1.87 12.64 -23.19
C HIS A 217 1.80 13.62 -22.01
N PRO A 218 1.82 14.94 -22.26
CA PRO A 218 1.76 15.95 -21.19
C PRO A 218 0.51 15.86 -20.30
N CYS A 219 -0.64 15.43 -20.84
CA CYS A 219 -1.86 15.23 -20.06
C CYS A 219 -1.72 14.10 -19.02
N ALA A 220 -1.06 13.00 -19.41
CA ALA A 220 -0.76 11.86 -18.54
C ALA A 220 0.21 12.27 -17.43
N SER A 221 1.28 13.00 -17.78
CA SER A 221 2.23 13.56 -16.81
C SER A 221 1.54 14.48 -15.79
N ARG A 222 0.65 15.37 -16.24
CA ARG A 222 -0.10 16.26 -15.35
C ARG A 222 -1.09 15.53 -14.44
N TYR A 223 -1.77 14.51 -14.96
CA TYR A 223 -2.65 13.67 -14.15
C TYR A 223 -1.84 12.91 -13.08
N MET A 224 -0.75 12.25 -13.50
CA MET A 224 0.11 11.50 -12.60
C MET A 224 0.85 12.37 -11.59
N GLY A 225 1.14 13.64 -11.91
CA GLY A 225 1.67 14.60 -10.92
C GLY A 225 0.71 14.86 -9.75
N ARG A 226 -0.61 14.86 -10.00
CA ARG A 226 -1.65 14.97 -8.96
C ARG A 226 -1.74 13.68 -8.14
N VAL A 227 -1.72 12.52 -8.81
CA VAL A 227 -1.74 11.23 -8.12
C VAL A 227 -0.50 11.06 -7.24
N PHE A 228 0.68 11.46 -7.74
CA PHE A 228 1.94 11.45 -7.01
C PHE A 228 1.91 12.35 -5.77
N THR A 229 1.41 13.58 -5.88
CA THR A 229 1.35 14.50 -4.73
C THR A 229 0.40 14.01 -3.63
N GLN A 230 -0.69 13.34 -4.00
CA GLN A 230 -1.63 12.73 -3.04
C GLN A 230 -1.07 11.45 -2.38
N ASN A 231 -0.13 10.76 -3.02
CA ASN A 231 0.34 9.43 -2.61
C ASN A 231 1.88 9.35 -2.49
N ARG A 232 2.54 10.45 -2.17
CA ARG A 232 4.00 10.58 -2.26
C ARG A 232 4.80 9.50 -1.51
N ASP A 233 4.25 9.01 -0.40
CA ASP A 233 4.89 8.02 0.48
C ASP A 233 4.25 6.61 0.35
N LEU A 234 3.38 6.39 -0.64
CA LEU A 234 2.66 5.13 -0.85
C LEU A 234 2.88 4.60 -2.26
N GLU A 235 3.12 3.29 -2.39
CA GLU A 235 3.11 2.63 -3.71
C GLU A 235 1.67 2.41 -4.20
N LEU A 236 1.43 2.63 -5.49
CA LEU A 236 0.12 2.38 -6.08
C LEU A 236 -0.13 0.88 -6.22
N ARG A 237 -1.22 0.43 -5.61
CA ARG A 237 -1.72 -0.94 -5.79
C ARG A 237 -2.31 -1.11 -7.18
N GLU A 238 -2.49 -2.36 -7.60
CA GLU A 238 -3.07 -2.76 -8.88
C GLU A 238 -4.32 -1.93 -9.25
N GLN A 239 -5.31 -1.83 -8.35
CA GLN A 239 -6.53 -1.05 -8.59
C GLN A 239 -6.25 0.45 -8.84
N GLY A 240 -5.27 1.02 -8.16
CA GLY A 240 -4.85 2.40 -8.36
C GLY A 240 -4.17 2.60 -9.72
N LEU A 241 -3.32 1.66 -10.14
CA LEU A 241 -2.66 1.67 -11.46
C LEU A 241 -3.67 1.49 -12.59
N VAL A 242 -4.60 0.52 -12.46
CA VAL A 242 -5.69 0.31 -13.43
C VAL A 242 -6.55 1.54 -13.55
N LYS A 243 -6.94 2.16 -12.43
CA LYS A 243 -7.72 3.39 -12.42
C LYS A 243 -6.97 4.54 -13.10
N ALA A 244 -5.67 4.70 -12.83
CA ALA A 244 -4.86 5.74 -13.47
C ALA A 244 -4.75 5.53 -14.99
N LEU A 245 -4.52 4.29 -15.44
CA LEU A 245 -4.54 3.95 -16.87
C LEU A 245 -5.88 4.27 -17.51
N TRP A 246 -6.97 3.90 -16.84
CA TRP A 246 -8.32 4.15 -17.30
C TRP A 246 -8.64 5.65 -17.41
N ASP A 247 -8.32 6.42 -16.38
CA ASP A 247 -8.53 7.87 -16.36
C ASP A 247 -7.71 8.55 -17.49
N ILE A 248 -6.45 8.15 -17.68
CA ILE A 248 -5.59 8.70 -18.74
C ILE A 248 -6.07 8.29 -20.13
N ALA A 249 -6.48 7.03 -20.32
CA ALA A 249 -6.98 6.55 -21.61
C ALA A 249 -8.17 7.38 -22.11
N ARG A 250 -9.05 7.83 -21.19
CA ARG A 250 -10.20 8.69 -21.52
C ARG A 250 -9.84 10.15 -21.81
N LEU A 251 -8.63 10.59 -21.45
CA LEU A 251 -8.12 11.92 -21.81
C LEU A 251 -7.55 11.96 -23.23
N LEU A 252 -7.28 10.79 -23.83
CA LEU A 252 -6.69 10.66 -25.14
C LEU A 252 -7.76 10.23 -26.16
N PRO A 253 -7.71 10.70 -27.42
CA PRO A 253 -8.68 10.31 -28.44
C PRO A 253 -8.64 8.81 -28.78
N LYS A 254 -7.45 8.21 -28.71
CA LYS A 254 -7.24 6.79 -29.01
C LYS A 254 -5.97 6.27 -28.31
N VAL A 255 -6.06 5.06 -27.77
CA VAL A 255 -4.93 4.36 -27.14
C VAL A 255 -4.81 2.96 -27.73
N PHE A 256 -3.62 2.61 -28.19
CA PHE A 256 -3.24 1.28 -28.64
C PHE A 256 -2.29 0.64 -27.63
N ILE A 257 -2.63 -0.56 -27.16
CA ILE A 257 -1.84 -1.34 -26.21
C ILE A 257 -1.47 -2.67 -26.87
N ILE A 258 -0.17 -2.93 -27.04
CA ILE A 258 0.35 -4.21 -27.56
C ILE A 258 0.94 -5.02 -26.41
N ILE A 259 0.45 -6.22 -26.19
CA ILE A 259 0.93 -7.13 -25.13
C ILE A 259 1.46 -8.39 -25.80
N ASP A 260 2.76 -8.62 -25.70
CA ASP A 260 3.44 -9.79 -26.23
C ASP A 260 3.86 -10.71 -25.09
N GLY A 261 3.70 -12.02 -25.27
CA GLY A 261 4.20 -13.02 -24.32
C GLY A 261 3.37 -13.17 -23.04
N LEU A 262 2.06 -12.88 -23.08
CA LEU A 262 1.20 -13.04 -21.89
C LEU A 262 1.18 -14.48 -21.36
N ASP A 263 1.40 -15.49 -22.21
CA ASP A 263 1.55 -16.88 -21.78
C ASP A 263 2.78 -17.15 -20.91
N GLU A 264 3.79 -16.28 -20.99
CA GLU A 264 5.05 -16.39 -20.26
C GLU A 264 4.98 -15.82 -18.83
N ALA A 265 3.88 -15.13 -18.47
CA ALA A 265 3.65 -14.62 -17.12
C ALA A 265 3.24 -15.73 -16.13
N ASP A 266 3.31 -15.45 -14.84
CA ASP A 266 2.71 -16.30 -13.81
C ASP A 266 1.18 -16.31 -13.91
N ASP A 267 0.54 -17.41 -13.53
CA ASP A 267 -0.92 -17.57 -13.70
C ASP A 267 -1.72 -16.50 -12.95
N ALA A 268 -1.27 -16.09 -11.74
CA ALA A 268 -1.90 -15.00 -11.00
C ALA A 268 -1.82 -13.65 -11.73
N VAL A 269 -0.74 -13.42 -12.49
CA VAL A 269 -0.53 -12.19 -13.27
C VAL A 269 -1.40 -12.20 -14.52
N LYS A 270 -1.47 -13.35 -15.23
CA LYS A 270 -2.41 -13.54 -16.36
C LYS A 270 -3.83 -13.21 -15.94
N ASP A 271 -4.25 -13.76 -14.82
CA ASP A 271 -5.57 -13.57 -14.23
C ASP A 271 -5.89 -12.10 -13.91
N ALA A 272 -4.94 -11.39 -13.29
CA ALA A 272 -5.09 -9.97 -12.96
C ALA A 272 -5.17 -9.09 -14.22
N LEU A 273 -4.30 -9.34 -15.21
CA LEU A 273 -4.26 -8.57 -16.45
C LEU A 273 -5.49 -8.81 -17.32
N LEU A 274 -5.92 -10.08 -17.49
CA LEU A 274 -7.11 -10.41 -18.28
C LEU A 274 -8.41 -9.83 -17.69
N ARG A 275 -8.46 -9.58 -16.38
CA ARG A 275 -9.59 -8.90 -15.73
C ARG A 275 -9.53 -7.37 -15.85
N SER A 276 -8.33 -6.79 -15.87
CA SER A 276 -8.15 -5.34 -15.84
C SER A 276 -8.09 -4.70 -17.22
N LEU A 277 -7.34 -5.29 -18.16
CA LEU A 277 -7.10 -4.72 -19.50
C LEU A 277 -8.38 -4.43 -20.29
N PRO A 278 -9.40 -5.31 -20.35
CA PRO A 278 -10.62 -5.02 -21.11
C PRO A 278 -11.41 -3.82 -20.58
N THR A 279 -11.20 -3.43 -19.31
CA THR A 279 -11.91 -2.31 -18.70
C THR A 279 -11.38 -0.94 -19.12
N LEU A 280 -10.18 -0.88 -19.73
CA LEU A 280 -9.45 0.36 -20.00
C LEU A 280 -10.06 1.26 -21.08
N GLY A 281 -10.91 0.72 -21.96
CA GLY A 281 -11.43 1.48 -23.11
C GLY A 281 -10.32 1.83 -24.12
N ALA A 282 -9.51 0.83 -24.47
CA ALA A 282 -8.39 0.96 -25.41
C ALA A 282 -8.45 -0.14 -26.47
N ASN A 283 -7.77 0.06 -27.60
CA ASN A 283 -7.58 -1.00 -28.58
C ASN A 283 -6.40 -1.86 -28.11
N ILE A 284 -6.64 -3.15 -27.85
CA ILE A 284 -5.65 -4.05 -27.24
C ILE A 284 -5.31 -5.20 -28.18
N LEU A 285 -4.04 -5.36 -28.52
CA LEU A 285 -3.51 -6.50 -29.27
C LEU A 285 -2.73 -7.40 -28.32
N ILE A 286 -3.22 -8.62 -28.10
CA ILE A 286 -2.59 -9.61 -27.23
C ILE A 286 -2.03 -10.73 -28.08
N MET A 287 -0.72 -10.97 -27.98
CA MET A 287 -0.03 -12.07 -28.65
C MET A 287 0.43 -13.10 -27.62
N SER A 288 -0.09 -14.32 -27.72
CA SER A 288 0.27 -15.40 -26.78
C SER A 288 0.14 -16.79 -27.39
N ARG A 289 0.51 -17.83 -26.65
CA ARG A 289 -0.04 -19.18 -26.88
C ARG A 289 -1.54 -19.21 -26.50
N PRO A 290 -2.31 -20.23 -26.93
CA PRO A 290 -3.68 -20.41 -26.44
C PRO A 290 -3.72 -20.47 -24.91
N LEU A 291 -4.65 -19.73 -24.31
CA LEU A 291 -4.82 -19.58 -22.86
C LEU A 291 -6.25 -20.03 -22.50
N GLU A 292 -6.36 -21.02 -21.61
CA GLU A 292 -7.67 -21.60 -21.24
C GLU A 292 -8.63 -20.57 -20.63
N LEU A 293 -8.10 -19.62 -19.84
CA LEU A 293 -8.87 -18.60 -19.14
C LEU A 293 -9.20 -17.36 -20.00
N PHE A 294 -8.68 -17.27 -21.23
CA PHE A 294 -8.86 -16.06 -22.05
C PHE A 294 -10.31 -15.89 -22.52
N THR A 295 -10.89 -16.91 -23.17
CA THR A 295 -12.24 -16.84 -23.75
C THR A 295 -13.33 -16.52 -22.71
N PRO A 296 -13.30 -17.08 -21.48
CA PRO A 296 -14.24 -16.68 -20.44
C PRO A 296 -14.09 -15.21 -19.98
N CYS A 297 -12.87 -14.66 -20.00
CA CYS A 297 -12.60 -13.30 -19.53
C CYS A 297 -12.87 -12.24 -20.62
N VAL A 298 -12.60 -12.57 -21.88
CA VAL A 298 -12.67 -11.63 -23.02
C VAL A 298 -13.43 -12.28 -24.19
N PRO A 299 -14.76 -12.46 -24.07
CA PRO A 299 -15.54 -13.22 -25.06
C PRO A 299 -15.65 -12.51 -26.42
N ASP A 300 -15.56 -11.18 -26.45
CA ASP A 300 -15.75 -10.37 -27.66
C ASP A 300 -14.46 -10.13 -28.45
N ALA A 301 -13.34 -10.77 -28.08
CA ALA A 301 -12.06 -10.60 -28.76
C ALA A 301 -12.07 -11.20 -30.17
N LEU A 302 -11.51 -10.46 -31.14
CA LEU A 302 -11.23 -10.95 -32.48
C LEU A 302 -10.05 -11.92 -32.43
N HIS A 303 -10.22 -13.15 -32.93
CA HIS A 303 -9.18 -14.17 -32.85
C HIS A 303 -8.46 -14.36 -34.19
N ILE A 304 -7.12 -14.32 -34.16
CA ILE A 304 -6.27 -14.59 -35.34
C ILE A 304 -5.24 -15.68 -35.03
N SER A 305 -5.16 -16.70 -35.90
CA SER A 305 -4.15 -17.75 -35.79
C SER A 305 -2.84 -17.31 -36.44
N ILE A 306 -1.74 -17.43 -35.71
CA ILE A 306 -0.39 -17.04 -36.11
C ILE A 306 0.43 -18.30 -36.36
N GLU A 307 0.77 -18.48 -37.64
CA GLU A 307 1.62 -19.55 -38.14
C GLU A 307 2.67 -18.97 -39.08
N ALA A 308 3.84 -19.60 -39.13
CA ALA A 308 4.89 -19.20 -40.06
C ALA A 308 4.43 -19.42 -41.50
N ARG A 309 4.26 -18.33 -42.25
CA ARG A 309 3.88 -18.36 -43.67
C ARG A 309 5.04 -18.82 -44.53
N THR A 310 4.72 -19.55 -45.59
CA THR A 310 5.70 -20.12 -46.53
C THR A 310 6.55 -19.05 -47.20
N GLU A 311 5.95 -17.90 -47.51
CA GLU A 311 6.62 -16.77 -48.16
C GLU A 311 7.70 -16.15 -47.27
N ASP A 312 7.46 -16.08 -45.96
CA ASP A 312 8.40 -15.51 -45.00
C ASP A 312 9.56 -16.48 -44.73
N ILE A 313 9.29 -17.80 -44.67
CA ILE A 313 10.33 -18.84 -44.58
C ILE A 313 11.24 -18.80 -45.82
N ASP A 314 10.67 -18.65 -47.01
CA ASP A 314 11.44 -18.59 -48.25
C ASP A 314 12.35 -17.39 -48.33
N ARG A 315 11.81 -16.19 -48.00
CA ARG A 315 12.60 -14.97 -47.94
C ARG A 315 13.75 -15.10 -46.96
N PHE A 316 13.51 -15.74 -45.82
CA PHE A 316 14.55 -16.02 -44.84
C PHE A 316 15.64 -16.93 -45.40
N ILE A 317 15.28 -18.04 -46.05
CA ILE A 317 16.26 -18.95 -46.67
C ILE A 317 17.06 -18.23 -47.77
N ASP A 318 16.40 -17.44 -48.62
CA ASP A 318 17.07 -16.66 -49.67
C ASP A 318 18.08 -15.67 -49.09
N ASP A 319 17.70 -14.94 -48.04
CA ASP A 319 18.59 -14.03 -47.33
C ASP A 319 19.79 -14.77 -46.70
N GLN A 320 19.58 -15.94 -46.09
CA GLN A 320 20.67 -16.74 -45.52
C GLN A 320 21.67 -17.23 -46.58
N ILE A 321 21.18 -17.64 -47.77
CA ILE A 321 22.04 -18.00 -48.91
C ILE A 321 22.81 -16.76 -49.41
N GLN A 322 22.15 -15.60 -49.48
CA GLN A 322 22.77 -14.34 -49.87
C GLN A 322 23.77 -13.79 -48.85
N ARG A 323 23.66 -14.12 -47.57
CA ARG A 323 24.64 -13.71 -46.55
C ARG A 323 25.82 -14.68 -46.46
N ASN A 324 25.59 -15.97 -46.67
CA ASN A 324 26.64 -16.98 -46.53
C ASN A 324 27.32 -17.29 -47.87
N SER A 325 28.54 -16.78 -48.07
CA SER A 325 29.32 -16.98 -49.30
C SER A 325 29.59 -18.46 -49.62
N ARG A 326 29.78 -19.32 -48.60
CA ARG A 326 30.00 -20.75 -48.80
C ARG A 326 28.73 -21.45 -49.28
N LEU A 327 27.61 -21.26 -48.59
CA LEU A 327 26.35 -21.90 -48.98
C LEU A 327 25.96 -21.43 -50.39
N ARG A 328 26.15 -20.14 -50.70
CA ARG A 328 25.96 -19.58 -52.05
C ARG A 328 26.81 -20.28 -53.11
N ALA A 329 28.07 -20.55 -52.82
CA ALA A 329 28.97 -21.27 -53.73
C ALA A 329 28.57 -22.74 -53.92
N VAL A 330 27.96 -23.37 -52.90
CA VAL A 330 27.45 -24.75 -52.99
C VAL A 330 26.20 -24.82 -53.87
N VAL A 331 25.33 -23.81 -53.83
CA VAL A 331 24.05 -23.80 -54.57
C VAL A 331 24.09 -23.07 -55.92
N SER A 332 25.13 -22.27 -56.21
CA SER A 332 25.21 -21.44 -57.41
C SER A 332 25.24 -22.21 -58.74
N GLY A 333 25.61 -23.50 -58.71
CA GLY A 333 25.69 -24.35 -59.90
C GLY A 333 24.40 -25.13 -60.23
N ASP A 334 23.41 -25.17 -59.35
CA ASP A 334 22.18 -25.94 -59.54
C ASP A 334 20.98 -25.27 -58.84
N PRO A 335 20.12 -24.55 -59.60
CA PRO A 335 18.91 -23.92 -59.07
C PRO A 335 17.95 -24.93 -58.42
N THR A 336 17.99 -26.20 -58.79
CA THR A 336 17.11 -27.23 -58.23
C THR A 336 17.45 -27.55 -56.77
N LEU A 337 18.69 -27.29 -56.33
CA LEU A 337 19.10 -27.47 -54.93
C LEU A 337 18.47 -26.43 -54.02
N VAL A 338 18.31 -25.19 -54.48
CA VAL A 338 17.65 -24.12 -53.71
C VAL A 338 16.18 -24.46 -53.48
N GLU A 339 15.48 -24.92 -54.52
CA GLU A 339 14.09 -25.34 -54.41
C GLU A 339 13.91 -26.57 -53.52
N LYS A 340 14.82 -27.56 -53.58
CA LYS A 340 14.80 -28.72 -52.66
C LYS A 340 15.04 -28.31 -51.21
N LEU A 341 15.97 -27.39 -50.96
CA LEU A 341 16.23 -26.84 -49.63
C LEU A 341 14.98 -26.13 -49.09
N LYS A 342 14.38 -25.22 -49.87
CA LYS A 342 13.15 -24.52 -49.49
C LYS A 342 12.02 -25.49 -49.21
N ALA A 343 11.74 -26.43 -50.12
CA ALA A 343 10.67 -27.41 -49.96
C ALA A 343 10.84 -28.24 -48.68
N ARG A 344 12.07 -28.72 -48.41
CA ARG A 344 12.33 -29.56 -47.24
C ARG A 344 12.24 -28.81 -45.91
N VAL A 345 12.77 -27.59 -45.85
CA VAL A 345 12.67 -26.74 -44.64
C VAL A 345 11.22 -26.32 -44.38
N ARG A 346 10.44 -25.99 -45.42
CA ARG A 346 9.00 -25.71 -45.28
C ARG A 346 8.26 -26.90 -44.66
N GLU A 347 8.43 -28.09 -45.22
CA GLU A 347 7.74 -29.30 -44.77
C GLU A 347 8.12 -29.68 -43.34
N SER A 348 9.41 -29.58 -42.98
CA SER A 348 9.90 -29.95 -41.65
C SER A 348 9.59 -28.92 -40.57
N SER A 349 9.39 -27.64 -40.94
CA SER A 349 9.11 -26.54 -40.01
C SER A 349 7.71 -26.60 -39.39
N LYS A 350 6.73 -27.22 -40.06
CA LYS A 350 5.32 -27.35 -39.60
C LYS A 350 4.72 -26.05 -39.04
N GLY A 351 5.02 -24.90 -39.66
CA GLY A 351 4.50 -23.59 -39.23
C GLY A 351 5.29 -22.92 -38.09
N MET A 352 6.43 -23.47 -37.67
CA MET A 352 7.35 -22.84 -36.70
C MET A 352 8.55 -22.22 -37.40
N PHE A 353 8.63 -20.89 -37.40
CA PHE A 353 9.76 -20.16 -37.99
C PHE A 353 11.08 -20.43 -37.25
N LEU A 354 11.03 -20.63 -35.94
CA LEU A 354 12.21 -21.01 -35.14
C LEU A 354 12.88 -22.29 -35.63
N VAL A 355 12.09 -23.30 -36.04
CA VAL A 355 12.60 -24.56 -36.59
C VAL A 355 13.34 -24.31 -37.90
N ALA A 356 12.76 -23.51 -38.80
CA ALA A 356 13.41 -23.15 -40.06
C ALA A 356 14.75 -22.43 -39.82
N ARG A 357 14.81 -21.51 -38.84
CA ARG A 357 16.05 -20.82 -38.46
C ARG A 357 17.13 -21.79 -37.98
N LEU A 358 16.81 -22.64 -37.01
CA LEU A 358 17.77 -23.59 -36.41
C LEU A 358 18.26 -24.64 -37.42
N GLN A 359 17.36 -25.14 -38.27
CA GLN A 359 17.74 -26.06 -39.36
C GLN A 359 18.68 -25.39 -40.36
N MET A 360 18.43 -24.13 -40.73
CA MET A 360 19.32 -23.39 -41.62
C MET A 360 20.70 -23.17 -41.02
N GLU A 361 20.82 -22.91 -39.71
CA GLU A 361 22.12 -22.84 -39.03
C GLU A 361 22.88 -24.17 -39.11
N ASP A 362 22.20 -25.30 -38.91
CA ASP A 362 22.80 -26.63 -39.03
C ASP A 362 23.24 -26.96 -40.47
N VAL A 363 22.39 -26.64 -41.46
CA VAL A 363 22.72 -26.74 -42.89
C VAL A 363 23.93 -25.89 -43.21
N ILE A 364 23.93 -24.61 -42.80
CA ILE A 364 25.06 -23.71 -42.99
C ILE A 364 26.30 -24.32 -42.39
N ARG A 365 26.25 -24.83 -41.15
CA ARG A 365 27.41 -25.37 -40.43
C ARG A 365 28.02 -26.59 -41.11
N LYS A 366 27.22 -27.51 -41.64
CA LYS A 366 27.66 -28.82 -42.15
C LYS A 366 27.79 -28.92 -43.66
N ALA A 367 27.00 -28.17 -44.44
CA ALA A 367 27.05 -28.24 -45.89
C ALA A 367 28.40 -27.74 -46.42
N ARG A 368 29.19 -28.65 -46.98
CA ARG A 368 30.48 -28.37 -47.64
C ARG A 368 30.44 -28.64 -49.15
N SER A 369 29.47 -29.41 -49.61
CA SER A 369 29.27 -29.80 -51.01
C SER A 369 27.77 -30.04 -51.28
N ALA A 370 27.38 -30.12 -52.55
CA ALA A 370 25.99 -30.44 -52.93
C ALA A 370 25.54 -31.82 -52.39
N ASN A 371 26.42 -32.82 -52.38
CA ASN A 371 26.13 -34.15 -51.84
C ASN A 371 25.97 -34.14 -50.31
N THR A 372 26.79 -33.36 -49.61
CA THR A 372 26.63 -33.18 -48.16
C THR A 372 25.33 -32.45 -47.84
N LEU A 373 24.98 -31.43 -48.62
CA LEU A 373 23.71 -30.71 -48.47
C LEU A 373 22.51 -31.66 -48.61
N LEU A 374 22.46 -32.47 -49.67
CA LEU A 374 21.38 -33.44 -49.89
C LEU A 374 21.24 -34.44 -48.73
N ARG A 375 22.36 -34.98 -48.23
CA ARG A 375 22.35 -35.88 -47.06
C ARG A 375 21.82 -35.21 -45.80
N GLU A 376 22.17 -33.95 -45.56
CA GLU A 376 21.65 -33.22 -44.39
C GLU A 376 20.16 -32.92 -44.54
N LEU A 377 19.66 -32.63 -45.74
CA LEU A 377 18.24 -32.41 -46.00
C LEU A 377 17.38 -33.65 -45.68
N ASP A 378 17.90 -34.85 -45.97
CA ASP A 378 17.22 -36.12 -45.68
C ASP A 378 17.10 -36.41 -44.18
N HIS A 379 18.01 -35.86 -43.36
CA HIS A 379 18.08 -36.08 -41.92
C HIS A 379 17.69 -34.84 -41.08
N LEU A 380 17.02 -33.86 -41.68
CA LEU A 380 16.60 -32.67 -40.93
C LEU A 380 15.60 -33.04 -39.82
N PRO A 381 15.87 -32.70 -38.55
CA PRO A 381 14.97 -32.96 -37.44
C PRO A 381 13.66 -32.19 -37.64
N SER A 382 12.52 -32.87 -37.49
CA SER A 382 11.19 -32.25 -37.61
C SER A 382 10.65 -31.82 -36.25
N GLY A 383 10.27 -30.56 -36.12
CA GLY A 383 9.79 -29.99 -34.85
C GLY A 383 10.91 -29.54 -33.92
N VAL A 384 10.53 -28.77 -32.90
CA VAL A 384 11.47 -28.09 -31.99
C VAL A 384 12.15 -29.08 -31.04
N ASP A 385 11.41 -30.06 -30.51
CA ASP A 385 11.93 -31.06 -29.56
C ASP A 385 13.04 -31.91 -30.18
N ALA A 386 12.87 -32.37 -31.43
CA ALA A 386 13.88 -33.17 -32.13
C ALA A 386 15.19 -32.38 -32.36
N ILE A 387 15.11 -31.06 -32.56
CA ILE A 387 16.30 -30.20 -32.69
C ILE A 387 17.03 -30.11 -31.34
N TYR A 388 16.28 -29.93 -30.25
CA TYR A 388 16.87 -29.87 -28.92
C TYR A 388 17.41 -31.23 -28.47
N GLU A 389 16.73 -32.34 -28.77
CA GLU A 389 17.21 -33.70 -28.54
C GLU A 389 18.54 -33.95 -29.25
N HIS A 390 18.62 -33.62 -30.55
CA HIS A 390 19.86 -33.74 -31.31
C HIS A 390 20.98 -32.83 -30.74
N THR A 391 20.62 -31.63 -30.27
CA THR A 391 21.58 -30.72 -29.65
C THR A 391 22.08 -31.22 -28.29
N LEU A 392 21.19 -31.76 -27.45
CA LEU A 392 21.55 -32.37 -26.17
C LEU A 392 22.35 -33.65 -26.36
N ALA A 393 22.03 -34.48 -27.36
CA ALA A 393 22.81 -35.67 -27.71
C ALA A 393 24.25 -35.30 -28.08
N ARG A 394 24.43 -34.19 -28.83
CA ARG A 394 25.77 -33.65 -29.12
C ARG A 394 26.47 -33.16 -27.86
N ILE A 395 25.75 -32.51 -26.95
CA ILE A 395 26.33 -32.04 -25.68
C ILE A 395 26.75 -33.22 -24.81
N GLY A 396 25.95 -34.29 -24.76
CA GLY A 396 26.26 -35.53 -24.05
C GLY A 396 27.34 -36.38 -24.70
N ALA A 397 27.67 -36.15 -25.97
CA ALA A 397 28.78 -36.80 -26.67
C ALA A 397 30.15 -36.10 -26.42
N GLN A 398 30.16 -34.99 -25.67
CA GLN A 398 31.39 -34.37 -25.16
C GLN A 398 32.03 -35.27 -24.07
N SER A 399 33.15 -34.83 -23.49
CA SER A 399 33.69 -35.50 -22.30
C SER A 399 32.67 -35.48 -21.15
N GLU A 400 32.75 -36.44 -20.23
CA GLU A 400 31.81 -36.52 -19.10
C GLU A 400 31.82 -35.24 -18.24
N GLU A 401 33.00 -34.65 -18.04
CA GLU A 401 33.19 -33.39 -17.32
C GLU A 401 32.52 -32.21 -18.04
N ASP A 402 32.75 -32.08 -19.36
CA ASP A 402 32.19 -31.02 -20.19
C ASP A 402 30.65 -31.08 -20.26
N ALA A 403 30.11 -32.28 -20.45
CA ALA A 403 28.67 -32.50 -20.48
C ALA A 403 28.03 -32.16 -19.13
N SER A 404 28.67 -32.56 -18.02
CA SER A 404 28.23 -32.25 -16.66
C SER A 404 28.15 -30.74 -16.41
N ILE A 405 29.14 -29.96 -16.85
CA ILE A 405 29.11 -28.49 -16.75
C ILE A 405 27.90 -27.91 -17.49
N ALA A 406 27.66 -28.32 -18.73
CA ALA A 406 26.52 -27.85 -19.52
C ALA A 406 25.17 -28.17 -18.83
N TYR A 407 25.01 -29.37 -18.27
CA TYR A 407 23.81 -29.75 -17.53
C TYR A 407 23.60 -28.92 -16.27
N ARG A 408 24.67 -28.63 -15.51
CA ARG A 408 24.60 -27.75 -14.33
C ARG A 408 24.19 -26.33 -14.70
N VAL A 409 24.69 -25.80 -15.83
CA VAL A 409 24.26 -24.51 -16.38
C VAL A 409 22.76 -24.53 -16.66
N PHE A 410 22.25 -25.56 -17.33
CA PHE A 410 20.81 -25.67 -17.62
C PHE A 410 19.97 -25.71 -16.34
N ILE A 411 20.41 -26.44 -15.32
CA ILE A 411 19.69 -26.51 -14.04
C ILE A 411 19.60 -25.13 -13.38
N TRP A 412 20.72 -24.39 -13.29
CA TRP A 412 20.73 -23.04 -12.73
C TRP A 412 19.92 -22.03 -13.54
N LEU A 413 19.87 -22.15 -14.86
CA LEU A 413 19.08 -21.26 -15.71
C LEU A 413 17.57 -21.58 -15.68
N VAL A 414 17.19 -22.83 -15.41
CA VAL A 414 15.80 -23.28 -15.50
C VAL A 414 15.09 -23.31 -14.14
N TYR A 415 15.78 -23.74 -13.08
CA TYR A 415 15.18 -24.06 -11.78
C TYR A 415 15.54 -23.08 -10.66
N ALA A 416 16.43 -22.11 -10.90
CA ALA A 416 16.67 -21.03 -9.95
C ALA A 416 15.40 -20.20 -9.75
N ARG A 417 15.14 -19.73 -8.52
CA ARG A 417 13.94 -18.94 -8.18
C ARG A 417 13.94 -17.56 -8.87
N HIS A 418 15.12 -17.03 -9.13
CA HIS A 418 15.34 -15.77 -9.82
C HIS A 418 16.40 -15.97 -10.89
N THR A 419 16.33 -15.22 -11.99
CA THR A 419 17.38 -15.20 -13.02
C THR A 419 18.75 -14.96 -12.39
N ILE A 420 19.64 -15.94 -12.55
CA ILE A 420 20.96 -15.91 -11.98
C ILE A 420 21.89 -15.01 -12.83
N HIS A 421 22.55 -14.06 -12.17
CA HIS A 421 23.55 -13.23 -12.82
C HIS A 421 24.78 -14.05 -13.18
N THR A 422 25.45 -13.72 -14.30
CA THR A 422 26.59 -14.51 -14.80
C THR A 422 27.70 -14.67 -13.75
N THR A 423 27.99 -13.65 -12.94
CA THR A 423 28.99 -13.74 -11.86
C THR A 423 28.62 -14.77 -10.80
N ARG A 424 27.35 -14.86 -10.41
CA ARG A 424 26.84 -15.84 -9.43
C ARG A 424 26.85 -17.25 -10.01
N LEU A 425 26.47 -17.39 -11.29
CA LEU A 425 26.49 -18.67 -11.97
C LEU A 425 27.91 -19.24 -12.04
N LYS A 426 28.91 -18.42 -12.34
CA LYS A 426 30.32 -18.83 -12.38
C LYS A 426 30.78 -19.43 -11.06
N GLU A 427 30.45 -18.81 -9.93
CA GLU A 427 30.75 -19.36 -8.61
C GLU A 427 29.97 -20.63 -8.32
N ALA A 428 28.70 -20.68 -8.72
CA ALA A 428 27.87 -21.86 -8.53
C ALA A 428 28.41 -23.08 -9.28
N LEU A 429 28.97 -22.87 -10.47
CA LEU A 429 29.63 -23.90 -11.28
C LEU A 429 30.98 -24.36 -10.69
N ALA A 430 31.61 -23.57 -9.83
CA ALA A 430 32.83 -23.95 -9.13
C ALA A 430 32.56 -24.81 -7.87
N ILE A 431 31.30 -25.10 -7.55
CA ILE A 431 30.93 -25.97 -6.42
C ILE A 431 30.95 -27.44 -6.87
N SER A 432 31.79 -28.25 -6.22
CA SER A 432 31.76 -29.70 -6.38
C SER A 432 30.61 -30.31 -5.59
N PHE A 433 29.68 -30.95 -6.29
CA PHE A 433 28.54 -31.64 -5.67
C PHE A 433 28.98 -32.93 -4.96
N GLU A 434 29.97 -33.64 -5.50
CA GLU A 434 30.48 -34.89 -4.94
C GLU A 434 31.31 -34.66 -3.68
N ASN A 435 32.28 -33.74 -3.76
CA ASN A 435 33.20 -33.43 -2.67
C ASN A 435 32.60 -32.44 -1.66
N LYS A 436 31.45 -31.82 -1.97
CA LYS A 436 30.76 -30.83 -1.13
C LYS A 436 31.71 -29.70 -0.73
N SER A 437 32.45 -29.20 -1.71
CA SER A 437 33.45 -28.14 -1.54
C SER A 437 33.32 -27.10 -2.63
N TYR A 438 33.81 -25.89 -2.37
CA TYR A 438 33.96 -24.82 -3.35
C TYR A 438 35.45 -24.50 -3.50
N ASP A 439 35.91 -24.34 -4.74
CA ASP A 439 37.25 -23.86 -5.07
C ASP A 439 37.15 -22.70 -6.07
N ALA A 440 37.73 -21.54 -5.73
CA ALA A 440 37.75 -20.39 -6.63
C ALA A 440 38.57 -20.65 -7.91
N GLY A 441 39.49 -21.62 -7.88
CA GLY A 441 40.25 -22.09 -9.04
C GLY A 441 39.40 -22.78 -10.10
N ASP A 442 38.24 -23.32 -9.72
CA ASP A 442 37.34 -24.05 -10.62
C ASP A 442 36.32 -23.13 -11.34
N VAL A 443 36.49 -21.80 -11.23
CA VAL A 443 35.61 -20.82 -11.88
C VAL A 443 35.80 -20.82 -13.40
N ILE A 444 34.73 -21.19 -14.11
CA ILE A 444 34.74 -21.39 -15.57
C ILE A 444 34.49 -20.06 -16.33
N PRO A 445 35.30 -19.69 -17.34
CA PRO A 445 35.05 -18.52 -18.19
C PRO A 445 33.73 -18.60 -18.98
N VAL A 446 33.10 -17.45 -19.23
CA VAL A 446 31.79 -17.36 -19.91
C VAL A 446 31.84 -17.92 -21.33
N ASP A 447 32.90 -17.64 -22.08
CA ASP A 447 33.05 -18.14 -23.46
C ASP A 447 33.12 -19.67 -23.52
N LEU A 448 33.72 -20.30 -22.50
CA LEU A 448 33.75 -21.75 -22.35
C LEU A 448 32.36 -22.29 -21.95
N ILE A 449 31.64 -21.62 -21.04
CA ILE A 449 30.25 -22.00 -20.71
C ILE A 449 29.38 -22.01 -21.98
N LEU A 450 29.47 -20.96 -22.80
CA LEU A 450 28.70 -20.84 -24.04
C LEU A 450 29.06 -21.92 -25.06
N SER A 451 30.35 -22.26 -25.19
CA SER A 451 30.79 -23.31 -26.12
C SER A 451 30.31 -24.70 -25.70
N LEU A 452 30.39 -25.03 -24.41
CA LEU A 452 29.94 -26.30 -23.83
C LEU A 452 28.42 -26.49 -23.93
N CYS A 453 27.64 -25.40 -23.86
CA CYS A 453 26.18 -25.43 -23.97
C CYS A 453 25.67 -25.61 -25.41
N GLY A 454 26.55 -25.80 -26.40
CA GLY A 454 26.17 -26.15 -27.76
C GLY A 454 25.27 -25.14 -28.48
N GLY A 455 25.30 -23.87 -28.08
CA GLY A 455 24.44 -22.82 -28.65
C GLY A 455 23.00 -22.79 -28.12
N LEU A 456 22.65 -23.61 -27.11
CA LEU A 456 21.34 -23.52 -26.43
C LEU A 456 21.27 -22.36 -25.43
N VAL A 457 22.41 -21.78 -25.07
CA VAL A 457 22.52 -20.66 -24.13
C VAL A 457 23.19 -19.50 -24.85
N ILE A 458 22.66 -18.31 -24.63
CA ILE A 458 23.19 -17.05 -25.17
C ILE A 458 23.51 -16.08 -24.02
N SER A 459 24.41 -15.15 -24.29
CA SER A 459 24.75 -14.05 -23.39
C SER A 459 24.01 -12.78 -23.77
N GLU A 460 23.28 -12.20 -22.81
CA GLU A 460 22.57 -10.93 -22.91
C GLU A 460 23.30 -9.86 -22.08
N ALA A 461 23.52 -8.70 -22.69
CA ALA A 461 24.17 -7.57 -22.02
C ALA A 461 23.23 -6.94 -20.96
N PRO A 462 23.75 -6.47 -19.81
CA PRO A 462 25.18 -6.31 -19.53
C PRO A 462 25.87 -7.56 -18.95
N CYS A 463 25.19 -8.58 -18.40
CA CYS A 463 25.84 -9.74 -17.75
C CYS A 463 24.84 -10.88 -17.38
N ARG A 464 23.99 -11.35 -18.32
CA ARG A 464 23.05 -12.46 -18.04
C ARG A 464 23.16 -13.57 -19.08
N LEU A 465 23.18 -14.81 -18.62
CA LEU A 465 23.05 -15.99 -19.48
C LEU A 465 21.59 -16.45 -19.46
N ARG A 466 21.07 -16.86 -20.62
CA ARG A 466 19.71 -17.41 -20.74
C ARG A 466 19.62 -18.47 -21.83
N PRO A 467 18.62 -19.36 -21.78
CA PRO A 467 18.31 -20.19 -22.93
C PRO A 467 18.03 -19.33 -24.18
N ILE A 468 18.40 -19.84 -25.34
CA ILE A 468 18.32 -19.12 -26.63
C ILE A 468 16.89 -18.67 -26.97
N HIS A 469 15.88 -19.41 -26.50
CA HIS A 469 14.47 -19.12 -26.70
C HIS A 469 13.62 -19.77 -25.58
N TYR A 470 12.40 -19.26 -25.36
CA TYR A 470 11.48 -19.81 -24.34
C TYR A 470 11.19 -21.30 -24.54
N THR A 471 11.07 -21.76 -25.78
CA THR A 471 10.92 -23.19 -26.10
C THR A 471 12.08 -24.05 -25.62
N ALA A 472 13.31 -23.51 -25.62
CA ALA A 472 14.47 -24.22 -25.08
C ALA A 472 14.36 -24.32 -23.56
N TYR A 473 13.92 -23.27 -22.87
CA TYR A 473 13.66 -23.29 -21.43
C TYR A 473 12.61 -24.37 -21.07
N GLU A 474 11.47 -24.37 -21.78
CA GLU A 474 10.38 -25.33 -21.56
C GLU A 474 10.83 -26.77 -21.80
N TYR A 475 11.54 -27.00 -22.90
CA TYR A 475 12.10 -28.31 -23.21
C TYR A 475 13.08 -28.78 -22.13
N LEU A 476 14.04 -27.93 -21.73
CA LEU A 476 15.03 -28.27 -20.69
C LEU A 476 14.38 -28.54 -19.32
N LYS A 477 13.23 -27.92 -19.02
CA LYS A 477 12.46 -28.17 -17.80
C LYS A 477 11.83 -29.57 -17.77
N GLY A 478 11.57 -30.19 -18.92
CA GLY A 478 11.06 -31.57 -19.01
C GLY A 478 12.14 -32.66 -19.01
N ILE A 479 13.41 -32.29 -19.13
CA ILE A 479 14.52 -33.24 -19.32
C ILE A 479 15.16 -33.63 -17.98
N LYS A 480 15.43 -34.92 -17.84
CA LYS A 480 16.29 -35.45 -16.77
C LYS A 480 17.73 -35.51 -17.25
N PHE A 481 18.58 -34.67 -16.68
CA PHE A 481 20.00 -34.67 -17.03
C PHE A 481 20.70 -35.89 -16.40
N PRO A 482 21.57 -36.60 -17.15
CA PRO A 482 22.38 -37.68 -16.60
C PRO A 482 23.18 -37.23 -15.36
N GLY A 483 23.14 -38.03 -14.30
CA GLY A 483 23.80 -37.70 -13.02
C GLY A 483 23.14 -36.60 -12.19
N LEU A 484 22.20 -35.83 -12.74
CA LEU A 484 21.55 -34.67 -12.11
C LEU A 484 20.02 -34.68 -12.32
N ALA A 485 19.39 -35.83 -12.07
CA ALA A 485 17.95 -36.02 -12.27
C ALA A 485 17.05 -35.24 -11.28
N ARG A 486 17.64 -34.57 -10.27
CA ARG A 486 16.95 -33.88 -9.18
C ARG A 486 17.46 -32.44 -9.04
N PRO A 487 16.94 -31.51 -9.86
CA PRO A 487 17.49 -30.17 -9.99
C PRO A 487 17.37 -29.35 -8.71
N HIS A 488 16.25 -29.39 -7.99
CA HIS A 488 16.11 -28.66 -6.73
C HIS A 488 16.94 -29.28 -5.60
N THR A 489 17.14 -30.60 -5.58
CA THR A 489 18.12 -31.23 -4.66
C THR A 489 19.53 -30.70 -4.93
N TYR A 490 19.94 -30.65 -6.20
CA TYR A 490 21.24 -30.11 -6.60
C TYR A 490 21.41 -28.66 -6.16
N LEU A 491 20.45 -27.78 -6.49
CA LEU A 491 20.48 -26.37 -6.13
C LEU A 491 20.52 -26.14 -4.62
N ALA A 492 19.68 -26.85 -3.85
CA ALA A 492 19.65 -26.74 -2.40
C ALA A 492 21.00 -27.10 -1.77
N VAL A 493 21.59 -28.23 -2.18
CA VAL A 493 22.90 -28.68 -1.67
C VAL A 493 24.01 -27.73 -2.11
N SER A 494 24.02 -27.26 -3.36
CA SER A 494 25.01 -26.28 -3.83
C SER A 494 24.95 -24.99 -3.02
N CYS A 495 23.74 -24.46 -2.75
CA CYS A 495 23.59 -23.30 -1.87
C CYS A 495 24.17 -23.57 -0.47
N LEU A 496 23.86 -24.71 0.14
CA LEU A 496 24.35 -25.05 1.49
C LEU A 496 25.87 -25.27 1.53
N VAL A 497 26.47 -25.90 0.51
CA VAL A 497 27.93 -26.08 0.40
C VAL A 497 28.62 -24.72 0.31
N TYR A 498 28.09 -23.82 -0.52
CA TYR A 498 28.66 -22.48 -0.66
C TYR A 498 28.55 -21.67 0.63
N LEU A 499 27.40 -21.72 1.31
CA LEU A 499 27.23 -21.09 2.63
C LEU A 499 28.22 -21.64 3.66
N GLN A 500 28.49 -22.96 3.66
CA GLN A 500 29.51 -23.55 4.52
C GLN A 500 30.92 -23.05 4.17
N TYR A 501 31.26 -22.92 2.88
CA TYR A 501 32.55 -22.40 2.41
C TYR A 501 32.80 -20.94 2.80
N CYS A 502 31.78 -20.08 2.74
CA CYS A 502 31.90 -18.66 3.13
C CYS A 502 32.30 -18.43 4.60
N ASN A 503 32.69 -19.49 5.33
CA ASN A 503 33.12 -19.48 6.73
C ASN A 503 32.08 -18.86 7.67
N TYR A 504 30.81 -19.12 7.34
CA TYR A 504 29.60 -18.70 8.06
C TYR A 504 29.54 -19.20 9.51
N GLN A 505 30.47 -20.09 9.90
CA GLN A 505 30.65 -20.57 11.27
C GLN A 505 31.56 -19.67 12.15
N THR A 506 32.25 -18.67 11.59
CA THR A 506 33.28 -17.88 12.30
C THR A 506 33.26 -16.35 12.09
N CYS A 507 32.32 -15.82 11.31
CA CYS A 507 32.20 -14.37 11.10
C CYS A 507 31.79 -13.65 12.41
N LYS A 508 32.77 -13.08 13.11
CA LYS A 508 32.54 -12.15 14.22
C LYS A 508 31.88 -10.87 13.70
N GLU A 509 31.00 -10.31 14.53
CA GLU A 509 30.01 -9.25 14.28
C GLU A 509 30.51 -7.92 13.62
N ASP A 510 31.82 -7.75 13.36
CA ASP A 510 32.41 -6.48 12.90
C ASP A 510 32.96 -6.49 11.45
N GLN A 511 32.87 -7.59 10.71
CA GLN A 511 33.25 -7.60 9.29
C GLN A 511 32.01 -7.71 8.43
N SER A 512 31.57 -6.57 7.87
CA SER A 512 30.61 -6.56 6.77
C SER A 512 31.13 -7.50 5.67
N LEU A 513 30.45 -8.62 5.43
CA LEU A 513 30.70 -9.47 4.26
C LEU A 513 30.66 -8.56 3.05
N ASN A 514 31.79 -8.49 2.34
CA ASN A 514 31.86 -7.72 1.11
C ASN A 514 30.99 -8.45 0.08
N LEU A 515 29.74 -8.02 -0.09
CA LEU A 515 28.78 -8.60 -1.06
C LEU A 515 29.33 -8.59 -2.49
N ASN A 516 30.29 -7.72 -2.79
CA ASN A 516 31.00 -7.70 -4.07
C ASN A 516 32.08 -8.81 -4.19
N ALA A 517 32.56 -9.37 -3.07
CA ALA A 517 33.57 -10.43 -3.04
C ALA A 517 32.99 -11.86 -3.02
N GLN A 518 31.70 -12.03 -2.69
CA GLN A 518 30.99 -13.32 -2.70
C GLN A 518 29.59 -13.22 -3.33
N PRO A 519 29.51 -12.98 -4.66
CA PRO A 519 28.25 -12.76 -5.37
C PRO A 519 27.13 -13.79 -5.14
N LEU A 520 27.44 -15.08 -5.00
CA LEU A 520 26.46 -16.16 -4.83
C LEU A 520 25.90 -16.25 -3.40
N CYS A 521 26.60 -15.70 -2.40
CA CYS A 521 26.24 -15.83 -0.97
C CYS A 521 24.80 -15.36 -0.69
N TRP A 522 24.46 -14.18 -1.21
CA TRP A 522 23.11 -13.61 -1.09
C TRP A 522 22.02 -14.51 -1.68
N TYR A 523 22.26 -15.08 -2.87
CA TYR A 523 21.30 -15.99 -3.48
C TYR A 523 21.16 -17.27 -2.65
N ALA A 524 22.29 -17.85 -2.22
CA ALA A 524 22.31 -19.09 -1.46
C ALA A 524 21.57 -18.95 -0.12
N GLU A 525 21.78 -17.85 0.60
CA GLU A 525 21.14 -17.56 1.88
C GLU A 525 19.61 -17.47 1.78
N ILE A 526 19.12 -16.83 0.72
CA ILE A 526 17.68 -16.57 0.54
C ILE A 526 16.95 -17.78 -0.05
N ASN A 527 17.61 -18.56 -0.91
CA ASN A 527 16.93 -19.52 -1.78
C ASN A 527 17.18 -21.00 -1.44
N TRP A 528 18.14 -21.33 -0.56
CA TRP A 528 18.38 -22.73 -0.20
C TRP A 528 17.12 -23.42 0.33
N GLY A 529 16.34 -22.72 1.17
CA GLY A 529 15.13 -23.26 1.79
C GLY A 529 13.98 -23.45 0.78
N TYR A 530 13.86 -22.55 -0.20
CA TYR A 530 12.95 -22.71 -1.33
C TYR A 530 13.30 -23.97 -2.15
N HIS A 531 14.57 -24.15 -2.50
CA HIS A 531 15.01 -25.34 -3.22
C HIS A 531 14.88 -26.61 -2.37
N ALA A 532 15.13 -26.54 -1.06
CA ALA A 532 14.96 -27.66 -0.15
C ALA A 532 13.49 -28.08 0.02
N ARG A 533 12.54 -27.16 -0.12
CA ARG A 533 11.10 -27.47 -0.15
C ARG A 533 10.73 -28.20 -1.44
N ASN A 534 11.10 -27.64 -2.59
CA ASN A 534 10.77 -28.24 -3.89
C ASN A 534 11.50 -29.59 -4.11
N SER A 535 12.68 -29.78 -3.51
CA SER A 535 13.38 -31.06 -3.59
C SER A 535 12.61 -32.21 -2.91
N GLN A 536 11.69 -31.91 -1.98
CA GLN A 536 10.84 -32.94 -1.37
C GLN A 536 9.88 -33.57 -2.39
N ASP A 537 9.52 -32.86 -3.45
CA ASP A 537 8.63 -33.38 -4.49
C ASP A 537 9.40 -34.20 -5.53
N GLU A 538 10.70 -33.93 -5.71
CA GLU A 538 11.59 -34.67 -6.63
C GLU A 538 12.09 -35.99 -6.04
N ASP A 539 12.22 -36.03 -4.71
CA ASP A 539 13.00 -37.04 -4.00
C ASP A 539 12.10 -37.86 -3.06
N VAL A 540 12.34 -39.17 -2.90
CA VAL A 540 11.54 -39.99 -1.95
C VAL A 540 11.79 -39.49 -0.53
N ASP A 541 13.06 -39.27 -0.19
CA ASP A 541 13.54 -38.74 1.08
C ASP A 541 14.37 -37.46 0.85
N ILE A 542 14.41 -36.58 1.85
CA ILE A 542 15.27 -35.39 1.77
C ILE A 542 16.74 -35.80 1.76
N HIS A 543 17.50 -35.16 0.89
CA HIS A 543 18.92 -35.41 0.75
C HIS A 543 19.69 -35.31 2.09
N PRO A 544 20.54 -36.29 2.44
CA PRO A 544 21.21 -36.34 3.75
C PRO A 544 22.01 -35.09 4.12
N TYR A 545 22.56 -34.38 3.13
CA TYR A 545 23.31 -33.15 3.38
C TYR A 545 22.42 -32.01 3.92
N ILE A 546 21.19 -31.89 3.43
CA ILE A 546 20.20 -30.91 3.94
C ILE A 546 19.82 -31.29 5.38
N LEU A 547 19.60 -32.58 5.65
CA LEU A 547 19.31 -33.05 7.01
C LEU A 547 20.48 -32.82 7.98
N THR A 548 21.72 -33.10 7.54
CA THR A 548 22.91 -32.83 8.34
C THR A 548 23.05 -31.35 8.64
N PHE A 549 22.84 -30.49 7.65
CA PHE A 549 22.81 -29.03 7.85
C PHE A 549 21.77 -28.65 8.91
N LEU A 550 20.51 -29.07 8.76
CA LEU A 550 19.45 -28.78 9.73
C LEU A 550 19.75 -29.32 11.14
N ARG A 551 20.43 -30.47 11.27
CA ARG A 551 20.86 -31.01 12.57
C ARG A 551 21.98 -30.18 13.22
N THR A 552 22.80 -29.51 12.42
CA THR A 552 23.87 -28.62 12.90
C THR A 552 23.40 -27.18 13.10
N CYS A 553 22.20 -26.81 12.66
CA CYS A 553 21.61 -25.50 12.91
C CYS A 553 21.31 -25.30 14.41
N GLY A 554 21.84 -24.22 14.99
CA GLY A 554 21.68 -23.86 16.41
C GLY A 554 22.95 -23.94 17.27
N THR A 555 24.00 -24.66 16.83
CA THR A 555 25.31 -24.68 17.53
C THR A 555 26.40 -23.87 16.84
N HIS A 556 26.32 -23.70 15.51
CA HIS A 556 27.40 -23.12 14.69
C HIS A 556 26.95 -22.16 13.57
N TYR A 557 25.66 -21.84 13.46
CA TYR A 557 25.17 -20.93 12.41
C TYR A 557 25.10 -19.51 13.00
N GLN A 558 26.09 -18.66 12.72
CA GLN A 558 26.20 -17.29 13.23
C GLN A 558 26.47 -16.28 12.10
N HIS A 559 25.48 -15.94 11.28
CA HIS A 559 25.16 -14.57 10.83
C HIS A 559 24.11 -14.56 9.71
N SER A 560 23.45 -13.44 9.47
CA SER A 560 22.64 -13.13 8.28
C SER A 560 22.55 -11.61 8.26
N PHE A 561 22.77 -11.05 7.08
CA PHE A 561 22.68 -9.64 6.84
C PHE A 561 21.24 -9.15 7.11
N GLU A 562 21.16 -8.04 7.84
CA GLU A 562 19.99 -7.14 7.98
C GLU A 562 18.85 -7.46 9.00
N ARG A 563 18.97 -6.73 10.12
CA ARG A 563 17.99 -5.94 10.89
C ARG A 563 16.66 -6.47 11.43
N ASP A 564 16.07 -7.61 11.03
CA ASP A 564 14.81 -8.01 11.70
C ASP A 564 14.58 -9.51 11.96
N LEU A 565 15.33 -10.45 11.37
CA LEU A 565 15.19 -11.89 11.71
C LEU A 565 16.58 -12.49 11.95
N SER A 566 16.91 -12.71 13.22
CA SER A 566 18.17 -13.34 13.62
C SER A 566 18.07 -14.86 13.44
N PHE A 567 18.30 -15.36 12.22
CA PHE A 567 18.30 -16.80 11.91
C PHE A 567 19.36 -17.62 12.69
N HIS A 568 20.33 -16.97 13.34
CA HIS A 568 21.47 -17.57 14.08
C HIS A 568 21.07 -18.38 15.30
N GLN A 569 19.80 -18.28 15.62
CA GLN A 569 19.20 -18.74 16.85
C GLN A 569 18.15 -19.83 16.57
N LEU A 570 17.77 -20.03 15.31
CA LEU A 570 16.78 -21.01 14.91
C LEU A 570 17.45 -22.38 14.74
N ASN A 571 16.92 -23.39 15.45
CA ASN A 571 17.31 -24.77 15.21
C ASN A 571 16.71 -25.29 13.89
N GLY A 572 17.15 -26.45 13.43
CA GLY A 572 16.67 -27.04 12.18
C GLY A 572 15.15 -27.23 12.11
N LEU A 573 14.48 -27.44 13.24
CA LEU A 573 13.02 -27.64 13.25
C LEU A 573 12.27 -26.33 13.00
N HIS A 574 12.78 -25.19 13.50
CA HIS A 574 12.23 -23.88 13.17
C HIS A 574 12.40 -23.60 11.67
N LEU A 575 13.59 -23.86 11.11
CA LEU A 575 13.83 -23.69 9.67
C LEU A 575 12.93 -24.62 8.83
N ALA A 576 12.74 -25.86 9.27
CA ALA A 576 11.81 -26.78 8.63
C ALA A 576 10.36 -26.27 8.66
N ALA A 577 9.92 -25.68 9.77
CA ALA A 577 8.59 -25.08 9.89
C ALA A 577 8.45 -23.85 8.99
N ILE A 578 9.47 -22.98 8.92
CA ILE A 578 9.50 -21.77 8.10
C ILE A 578 9.43 -22.11 6.61
N TYR A 579 10.30 -23.01 6.15
CA TYR A 579 10.41 -23.36 4.72
C TYR A 579 9.40 -24.41 4.28
N GLY A 580 8.55 -24.91 5.18
CA GLY A 580 7.52 -25.90 4.86
C GLY A 580 8.09 -27.28 4.53
N LEU A 581 9.14 -27.72 5.23
CA LEU A 581 9.81 -29.00 4.98
C LEU A 581 9.04 -30.20 5.57
N VAL A 582 7.89 -30.52 4.98
CA VAL A 582 6.92 -31.51 5.48
C VAL A 582 7.53 -32.88 5.80
N LYS A 583 8.31 -33.46 4.87
CA LYS A 583 8.97 -34.77 5.06
C LYS A 583 9.96 -34.81 6.24
N VAL A 584 10.64 -33.71 6.57
CA VAL A 584 11.55 -33.67 7.74
C VAL A 584 10.76 -33.83 9.04
N ILE A 585 9.63 -33.12 9.09
CA ILE A 585 8.77 -33.03 10.27
C ILE A 585 7.99 -34.35 10.44
N SER A 586 7.42 -34.89 9.35
CA SER A 586 6.64 -36.13 9.39
C SER A 586 7.49 -37.35 9.78
N THR A 587 8.76 -37.37 9.40
CA THR A 587 9.70 -38.45 9.76
C THR A 587 10.35 -38.26 11.13
N ARG A 588 10.05 -37.17 11.84
CA ARG A 588 10.67 -36.79 13.12
C ARG A 588 12.20 -36.81 13.06
N SER A 589 12.76 -36.41 11.91
CA SER A 589 14.20 -36.46 11.64
C SER A 589 15.03 -35.46 12.45
N LEU A 590 14.36 -34.52 13.13
CA LEU A 590 14.93 -33.47 13.97
C LEU A 590 14.30 -33.50 15.37
N PRO A 591 15.10 -33.25 16.43
CA PRO A 591 14.58 -33.18 17.79
C PRO A 591 13.68 -31.95 17.98
N PHE A 592 12.56 -32.13 18.70
CA PHE A 592 11.80 -31.00 19.23
C PHE A 592 12.51 -30.50 20.47
N LEU A 593 13.01 -29.28 20.43
CA LEU A 593 13.58 -28.61 21.58
C LEU A 593 12.64 -27.47 21.96
N PRO A 594 11.95 -27.54 23.11
CA PRO A 594 11.12 -26.45 23.61
C PRO A 594 11.97 -25.19 23.76
N GLY A 595 11.42 -24.06 23.32
CA GLY A 595 12.18 -22.84 23.04
C GLY A 595 12.87 -22.27 24.28
N ARG A 596 14.20 -22.31 24.33
CA ARG A 596 15.01 -21.33 25.08
C ARG A 596 16.16 -20.85 24.23
N ILE A 597 15.83 -19.95 23.32
CA ILE A 597 16.77 -19.15 22.56
C ILE A 597 16.97 -17.84 23.33
N TYR A 598 18.17 -17.63 23.87
CA TYR A 598 18.53 -16.40 24.57
C TYR A 598 19.51 -15.58 23.74
N SER A 599 19.17 -14.33 23.47
CA SER A 599 20.12 -13.30 23.04
C SER A 599 19.79 -11.95 23.66
N TRP A 600 20.84 -11.21 24.00
CA TRP A 600 20.79 -9.84 24.53
C TRP A 600 20.64 -8.77 23.43
N ARG A 601 20.72 -9.13 22.13
CA ARG A 601 20.64 -8.18 21.00
C ARG A 601 19.41 -8.28 20.09
N SER A 602 18.58 -9.33 20.22
CA SER A 602 17.36 -9.43 19.42
C SER A 602 16.22 -8.58 20.00
N ALA A 603 15.37 -8.04 19.11
CA ALA A 603 14.11 -7.42 19.50
C ALA A 603 13.28 -8.41 20.34
N GLU A 604 12.61 -7.91 21.38
CA GLU A 604 11.91 -8.76 22.37
C GLU A 604 10.90 -9.73 21.73
N TRP A 605 10.32 -9.37 20.57
CA TRP A 605 9.32 -10.18 19.86
C TRP A 605 9.84 -11.46 19.20
N ILE A 606 11.16 -11.64 19.05
CA ILE A 606 11.76 -12.84 18.42
C ILE A 606 12.10 -13.90 19.47
N LYS A 607 12.21 -13.51 20.75
CA LYS A 607 12.71 -14.39 21.81
C LYS A 607 11.66 -15.45 22.15
N GLY A 608 12.08 -16.70 22.25
CA GLY A 608 11.24 -17.81 22.73
C GLY A 608 10.21 -18.37 21.76
N GLN A 609 10.12 -17.90 20.51
CA GLN A 609 9.14 -18.42 19.55
C GLN A 609 9.41 -19.89 19.18
N THR A 610 8.34 -20.68 19.11
CA THR A 610 8.39 -22.12 18.81
C THR A 610 8.19 -22.41 17.32
N PRO A 611 8.45 -23.64 16.84
CA PRO A 611 8.15 -24.01 15.45
C PRO A 611 6.68 -23.78 15.07
N PHE A 612 5.73 -23.86 16.02
CA PHE A 612 4.33 -23.53 15.78
C PHE A 612 4.12 -22.05 15.42
N HIS A 613 4.81 -21.12 16.08
CA HIS A 613 4.73 -19.69 15.76
C HIS A 613 5.19 -19.41 14.33
N TYR A 614 6.29 -20.03 13.91
CA TYR A 614 6.82 -19.84 12.56
C TYR A 614 6.00 -20.57 11.49
N ALA A 615 5.43 -21.74 11.80
CA ALA A 615 4.52 -22.43 10.91
C ALA A 615 3.29 -21.56 10.59
N VAL A 616 2.72 -20.89 11.59
CA VAL A 616 1.59 -19.96 11.43
C VAL A 616 1.98 -18.75 10.57
N LYS A 617 3.17 -18.16 10.79
CA LYS A 617 3.62 -16.98 10.06
C LYS A 617 4.03 -17.28 8.61
N TYR A 618 4.71 -18.40 8.35
CA TYR A 618 5.44 -18.66 7.10
C TYR A 618 5.23 -20.05 6.48
N GLY A 619 4.89 -21.06 7.27
CA GLY A 619 4.97 -22.47 6.87
C GLY A 619 3.73 -23.06 6.19
N GLY A 620 2.57 -22.45 6.42
CA GLY A 620 1.30 -22.77 5.76
C GLY A 620 0.50 -23.90 6.42
N THR A 621 -0.71 -24.16 5.93
CA THR A 621 -1.63 -25.11 6.57
C THR A 621 -1.09 -26.54 6.65
N LEU A 622 -0.41 -27.03 5.60
CA LEU A 622 0.07 -28.42 5.56
C LEU A 622 1.16 -28.70 6.60
N ILE A 623 2.13 -27.79 6.74
CA ILE A 623 3.20 -27.98 7.73
C ILE A 623 2.63 -27.95 9.14
N LEU A 624 1.65 -27.07 9.39
CA LEU A 624 1.00 -26.96 10.70
C LEU A 624 0.29 -28.27 11.07
N LYS A 625 -0.46 -28.89 10.15
CA LYS A 625 -1.11 -30.19 10.39
C LYS A 625 -0.11 -31.27 10.77
N VAL A 626 0.99 -31.39 10.02
CA VAL A 626 2.03 -32.38 10.32
C VAL A 626 2.74 -32.07 11.64
N LEU A 627 2.93 -30.79 11.97
CA LEU A 627 3.49 -30.37 13.25
C LEU A 627 2.60 -30.78 14.42
N LEU A 628 1.27 -30.59 14.28
CA LEU A 628 0.27 -31.01 15.27
C LEU A 628 0.26 -32.54 15.47
N ASP A 629 0.43 -33.32 14.41
CA ASP A 629 0.47 -34.79 14.49
C ASP A 629 1.78 -35.32 15.09
N CYS A 630 2.89 -34.62 14.86
CA CYS A 630 4.23 -35.14 15.16
C CYS A 630 4.83 -34.62 16.46
N TYR A 631 4.39 -33.45 16.95
CA TYR A 631 5.06 -32.74 18.03
C TYR A 631 4.06 -32.17 19.05
N THR A 632 4.42 -32.32 20.33
CA THR A 632 3.70 -31.71 21.46
C THR A 632 4.19 -30.28 21.69
N GLY A 633 3.41 -29.44 22.39
CA GLY A 633 3.83 -28.06 22.73
C GLY A 633 3.12 -26.96 21.95
N ILE A 634 1.91 -27.24 21.43
CA ILE A 634 1.04 -26.23 20.79
C ILE A 634 0.74 -25.02 21.70
N ASN A 635 0.75 -25.24 23.02
CA ASN A 635 0.47 -24.26 24.07
C ASN A 635 1.73 -23.55 24.59
N GLU A 636 2.92 -23.85 24.06
CA GLU A 636 4.14 -23.17 24.48
C GLU A 636 4.10 -21.68 24.13
N GLN A 637 4.50 -20.86 25.09
CA GLN A 637 4.49 -19.41 24.98
C GLN A 637 5.89 -18.88 24.65
N ASP A 638 5.96 -17.83 23.82
CA ASP A 638 7.21 -17.12 23.56
C ASP A 638 7.64 -16.23 24.75
N ALA A 639 8.72 -15.45 24.60
CA ALA A 639 9.21 -14.59 25.69
C ALA A 639 8.24 -13.48 26.10
N ARG A 640 7.25 -13.16 25.26
CA ARG A 640 6.17 -12.22 25.56
C ARG A 640 4.93 -12.94 26.07
N GLY A 641 5.00 -14.24 26.35
CA GLY A 641 3.83 -15.03 26.74
C GLY A 641 2.89 -15.35 25.56
N GLU A 642 3.24 -15.00 24.32
CA GLU A 642 2.35 -15.21 23.19
C GLU A 642 2.31 -16.69 22.80
N THR A 643 1.12 -17.22 22.52
CA THR A 643 0.95 -18.55 21.93
C THR A 643 0.90 -18.48 20.40
N ALA A 644 1.05 -19.63 19.74
CA ALA A 644 0.84 -19.73 18.29
C ALA A 644 -0.58 -19.28 17.88
N LEU A 645 -1.58 -19.45 18.75
CA LEU A 645 -2.96 -19.00 18.52
C LEU A 645 -3.07 -17.48 18.53
N MET A 646 -2.39 -16.81 19.46
CA MET A 646 -2.32 -15.34 19.49
C MET A 646 -1.63 -14.79 18.23
N THR A 647 -0.54 -15.43 17.80
CA THR A 647 0.13 -15.11 16.54
C THR A 647 -0.78 -15.30 15.33
N ALA A 648 -1.62 -16.35 15.32
CA ALA A 648 -2.58 -16.60 14.25
C ALA A 648 -3.71 -15.56 14.26
N ALA A 649 -4.21 -15.16 15.43
CA ALA A 649 -5.21 -14.11 15.59
C ALA A 649 -4.68 -12.76 15.09
N PHE A 650 -3.41 -12.46 15.39
CA PHE A 650 -2.73 -11.28 14.88
C PHE A 650 -2.61 -11.35 13.35
N SER A 651 -2.01 -12.41 12.81
CA SER A 651 -1.74 -12.56 11.36
C SER A 651 -2.99 -12.59 10.48
N THR A 652 -4.14 -12.98 11.03
CA THR A 652 -5.43 -12.99 10.30
C THR A 652 -6.13 -11.64 10.28
N CYS A 653 -6.03 -10.85 11.35
CA CYS A 653 -6.67 -9.54 11.47
C CYS A 653 -5.79 -8.41 10.94
N ASP A 654 -4.47 -8.62 10.99
CA ASP A 654 -3.46 -7.73 10.49
C ASP A 654 -3.38 -7.83 8.96
N GLY A 655 -4.32 -7.16 8.29
CA GLY A 655 -4.20 -6.79 6.89
C GLY A 655 -3.05 -5.81 6.62
N LEU A 656 -1.91 -5.93 7.32
CA LEU A 656 -0.64 -5.36 6.89
C LEU A 656 -0.21 -6.08 5.61
N GLN A 657 -0.87 -5.67 4.52
CA GLN A 657 -0.20 -5.51 3.24
C GLN A 657 1.06 -4.69 3.49
N ASP A 658 2.18 -5.20 2.96
CA ASP A 658 3.46 -4.54 2.81
C ASP A 658 3.50 -3.13 3.41
N ARG A 659 4.07 -3.04 4.62
CA ARG A 659 4.70 -1.78 4.97
C ARG A 659 5.84 -1.64 3.99
N GLY A 660 5.69 -0.73 3.04
CA GLY A 660 6.74 -0.25 2.16
C GLY A 660 7.86 0.46 2.93
N GLY A 661 8.54 -0.24 3.85
CA GLY A 661 10.00 -0.23 3.78
C GLY A 661 10.37 -1.10 2.58
N ASP A 662 11.51 -0.83 1.95
CA ASP A 662 12.01 -1.52 0.75
C ASP A 662 12.32 -3.04 0.95
N TRP A 663 11.46 -3.76 1.66
CA TRP A 663 11.70 -5.06 2.27
C TRP A 663 10.69 -6.08 1.75
N GLU A 664 11.00 -6.69 0.61
CA GLU A 664 10.42 -8.00 0.32
C GLU A 664 10.97 -8.97 1.37
N PRO A 665 10.16 -9.55 2.29
CA PRO A 665 10.68 -10.60 3.15
C PRO A 665 11.19 -11.75 2.27
N CYS A 666 12.42 -12.23 2.52
CA CYS A 666 13.04 -13.38 1.84
C CYS A 666 12.11 -14.62 1.79
N ILE A 667 11.15 -14.67 2.72
CA ILE A 667 10.15 -15.72 2.90
C ILE A 667 8.76 -15.06 2.86
N PRO A 668 7.99 -15.23 1.76
CA PRO A 668 6.65 -14.68 1.67
C PRO A 668 5.76 -15.19 2.80
N ARG A 669 4.98 -14.29 3.43
CA ARG A 669 3.92 -14.71 4.35
C ARG A 669 2.89 -15.57 3.62
N VAL A 670 2.30 -16.52 4.33
CA VAL A 670 1.31 -17.43 3.72
C VAL A 670 -0.02 -16.71 3.53
N LYS A 671 -0.63 -16.90 2.35
CA LYS A 671 -1.90 -16.25 1.97
C LYS A 671 -3.14 -16.91 2.60
N ASP A 672 -3.02 -18.10 3.17
CA ASP A 672 -4.12 -18.92 3.72
C ASP A 672 -4.32 -18.77 5.24
N GLN A 673 -4.06 -17.58 5.81
CA GLN A 673 -4.09 -17.32 7.25
C GLN A 673 -5.39 -17.74 7.95
N VAL A 674 -6.53 -17.64 7.27
CA VAL A 674 -7.83 -18.09 7.80
C VAL A 674 -7.85 -19.60 8.03
N GLU A 675 -7.29 -20.38 7.12
CA GLU A 675 -7.28 -21.84 7.20
C GLU A 675 -6.24 -22.34 8.23
N ILE A 676 -5.12 -21.64 8.34
CA ILE A 676 -4.13 -21.83 9.41
C ILE A 676 -4.81 -21.63 10.77
N PHE A 677 -5.55 -20.52 10.94
CA PHE A 677 -6.28 -20.25 12.18
C PHE A 677 -7.32 -21.33 12.47
N ARG A 678 -8.12 -21.75 11.49
CA ARG A 678 -9.10 -22.85 11.65
C ARG A 678 -8.45 -24.16 12.08
N THR A 679 -7.35 -24.53 11.43
CA THR A 679 -6.63 -25.75 11.73
C THR A 679 -6.09 -25.73 13.15
N LEU A 680 -5.49 -24.61 13.56
CA LEU A 680 -4.97 -24.44 14.91
C LEU A 680 -6.11 -24.45 15.93
N ALA A 681 -7.14 -23.63 15.73
CA ALA A 681 -8.31 -23.53 16.61
C ALA A 681 -9.15 -24.82 16.66
N GLY A 682 -8.97 -25.76 15.73
CA GLY A 682 -9.59 -27.08 15.77
C GLY A 682 -8.78 -28.14 16.55
N ALA A 683 -7.57 -27.81 17.01
CA ALA A 683 -6.72 -28.76 17.71
C ALA A 683 -7.31 -29.11 19.10
N PRO A 684 -7.39 -30.41 19.47
CA PRO A 684 -8.02 -30.86 20.71
C PRO A 684 -7.23 -30.48 21.96
N ASP A 685 -5.89 -30.46 21.88
CA ASP A 685 -4.99 -30.16 23.00
C ASP A 685 -4.70 -28.66 23.17
N LEU A 686 -5.38 -27.79 22.40
CA LEU A 686 -5.16 -26.35 22.43
C LEU A 686 -5.82 -25.72 23.65
N GLU A 687 -5.02 -25.04 24.47
CA GLU A 687 -5.49 -24.16 25.56
C GLU A 687 -5.73 -22.75 25.02
N VAL A 688 -7.00 -22.41 24.77
CA VAL A 688 -7.39 -21.15 24.11
C VAL A 688 -7.29 -19.91 24.99
N ASP A 689 -7.29 -20.10 26.31
CA ASP A 689 -7.41 -19.04 27.32
C ASP A 689 -6.08 -18.68 28.00
N LEU A 690 -4.95 -19.17 27.47
CA LEU A 690 -3.62 -18.75 27.89
C LEU A 690 -3.45 -17.24 27.74
N LYS A 691 -2.65 -16.64 28.62
CA LYS A 691 -2.44 -15.19 28.71
C LYS A 691 -1.00 -14.81 28.35
N ASP A 692 -0.85 -13.77 27.55
CA ASP A 692 0.46 -13.18 27.27
C ASP A 692 1.01 -12.39 28.47
N ALA A 693 2.17 -11.76 28.31
CA ALA A 693 2.83 -10.97 29.34
C ALA A 693 2.00 -9.74 29.77
N ASP A 694 1.12 -9.23 28.90
CA ASP A 694 0.17 -8.17 29.18
C ASP A 694 -1.14 -8.71 29.80
N GLY A 695 -1.25 -10.02 29.99
CA GLY A 695 -2.44 -10.70 30.52
C GLY A 695 -3.52 -10.98 29.47
N ARG A 696 -3.26 -10.72 28.19
CA ARG A 696 -4.26 -10.81 27.11
C ARG A 696 -4.38 -12.23 26.58
N THR A 697 -5.61 -12.62 26.24
CA THR A 697 -5.90 -13.88 25.55
C THR A 697 -5.94 -13.70 24.04
N ALA A 698 -5.89 -14.80 23.27
CA ALA A 698 -6.08 -14.75 21.82
C ALA A 698 -7.42 -14.13 21.42
N PHE A 699 -8.46 -14.31 22.26
CA PHE A 699 -9.77 -13.72 22.05
C PHE A 699 -9.78 -12.19 22.20
N MET A 700 -9.06 -11.66 23.20
CA MET A 700 -8.89 -10.21 23.37
C MET A 700 -8.14 -9.58 22.19
N ILE A 701 -7.07 -10.23 21.71
CA ILE A 701 -6.31 -9.80 20.54
C ILE A 701 -7.21 -9.78 19.29
N ALA A 702 -8.01 -10.83 19.09
CA ALA A 702 -8.97 -10.87 17.98
C ALA A 702 -10.01 -9.74 18.07
N CYS A 703 -10.54 -9.44 19.26
CA CYS A 703 -11.49 -8.33 19.48
C CYS A 703 -10.86 -6.95 19.24
N MET A 704 -9.58 -6.80 19.55
CA MET A 704 -8.83 -5.55 19.32
C MET A 704 -8.59 -5.27 17.82
N LEU A 705 -8.28 -6.30 17.04
CA LEU A 705 -7.82 -6.16 15.65
C LEU A 705 -8.93 -6.33 14.61
N SER A 706 -10.12 -6.77 15.01
CA SER A 706 -11.20 -7.09 14.07
C SER A 706 -11.76 -5.86 13.36
N ARG A 707 -11.78 -5.94 12.02
CA ARG A 707 -12.43 -4.97 11.12
C ARG A 707 -13.60 -5.54 10.32
N ASN A 708 -13.69 -6.88 10.23
CA ASN A 708 -14.73 -7.60 9.49
C ASN A 708 -15.36 -8.68 10.37
N GLU A 709 -16.64 -8.96 10.15
CA GLU A 709 -17.45 -9.87 10.99
C GLU A 709 -17.00 -11.35 10.95
N HIS A 710 -16.09 -11.74 10.04
CA HIS A 710 -15.79 -13.15 9.79
C HIS A 710 -14.31 -13.43 9.59
N SER A 711 -13.69 -14.09 10.59
CA SER A 711 -12.71 -15.17 10.39
C SER A 711 -12.26 -15.75 11.75
N PRO A 712 -11.50 -15.05 12.64
CA PRO A 712 -11.00 -15.66 13.89
C PRO A 712 -12.00 -15.64 15.05
N ILE A 713 -12.73 -14.53 15.20
CA ILE A 713 -13.69 -14.35 16.30
C ILE A 713 -14.79 -15.39 16.25
N THR A 714 -15.42 -15.58 15.10
CA THR A 714 -16.50 -16.56 14.92
C THR A 714 -16.04 -17.97 15.30
N LEU A 715 -14.81 -18.34 14.96
CA LEU A 715 -14.25 -19.66 15.29
C LEU A 715 -13.98 -19.79 16.78
N LEU A 716 -13.41 -18.75 17.40
CA LEU A 716 -13.19 -18.70 18.84
C LEU A 716 -14.51 -18.74 19.61
N THR A 717 -15.55 -18.03 19.14
CA THR A 717 -16.86 -17.99 19.81
C THR A 717 -17.62 -19.31 19.71
N MET A 718 -17.34 -20.13 18.70
CA MET A 718 -17.95 -21.47 18.56
C MET A 718 -17.30 -22.52 19.48
N ARG A 719 -16.17 -22.19 20.12
CA ARG A 719 -15.50 -23.11 21.04
C ARG A 719 -16.17 -23.08 22.41
N PRO A 720 -16.59 -24.23 22.98
CA PRO A 720 -17.27 -24.28 24.26
C PRO A 720 -16.36 -23.99 25.46
N ASP A 721 -15.04 -24.09 25.28
CA ASP A 721 -14.02 -23.92 26.31
C ASP A 721 -13.47 -22.49 26.42
N ILE A 722 -14.00 -21.54 25.64
CA ILE A 722 -13.56 -20.15 25.68
C ILE A 722 -14.18 -19.40 26.86
N ASN A 723 -13.35 -18.65 27.60
CA ASN A 723 -13.83 -17.77 28.67
C ASN A 723 -13.75 -16.29 28.25
N PRO A 724 -14.88 -15.64 27.89
CA PRO A 724 -14.90 -14.23 27.47
C PRO A 724 -14.65 -13.24 28.61
N ASN A 725 -14.72 -13.69 29.87
CA ASN A 725 -14.67 -12.84 31.08
C ASN A 725 -13.27 -12.73 31.69
N LEU A 726 -12.26 -13.35 31.08
CA LEU A 726 -10.88 -13.17 31.52
C LEU A 726 -10.51 -11.69 31.43
N LYS A 727 -9.66 -11.26 32.36
CA LYS A 727 -9.12 -9.89 32.43
C LYS A 727 -7.62 -9.89 32.16
N ASP A 728 -7.16 -8.88 31.43
CA ASP A 728 -5.73 -8.62 31.27
C ASP A 728 -5.13 -7.91 32.50
N ASN A 729 -3.87 -7.49 32.42
CA ASN A 729 -3.18 -6.82 33.52
C ASN A 729 -3.78 -5.45 33.88
N ASP A 730 -4.48 -4.80 32.94
CA ASP A 730 -5.22 -3.55 33.16
C ASP A 730 -6.65 -3.80 33.67
N GLY A 731 -7.07 -5.06 33.78
CA GLY A 731 -8.43 -5.43 34.17
C GLY A 731 -9.42 -5.45 33.01
N MET A 732 -8.96 -5.31 31.76
CA MET A 732 -9.81 -5.23 30.57
C MET A 732 -10.31 -6.61 30.15
N THR A 733 -11.61 -6.71 29.83
CA THR A 733 -12.22 -7.91 29.24
C THR A 733 -12.24 -7.84 27.71
N ALA A 734 -12.48 -8.97 27.06
CA ALA A 734 -12.65 -9.01 25.60
C ALA A 734 -13.80 -8.10 25.12
N PHE A 735 -14.88 -7.98 25.89
CA PHE A 735 -15.99 -7.08 25.58
C PHE A 735 -15.59 -5.60 25.63
N MET A 736 -14.75 -5.19 26.59
CA MET A 736 -14.20 -3.83 26.64
C MET A 736 -13.30 -3.54 25.43
N TYR A 737 -12.48 -4.50 25.00
CA TYR A 737 -11.70 -4.40 23.75
C TYR A 737 -12.60 -4.26 22.52
N ALA A 738 -13.69 -5.03 22.43
CA ALA A 738 -14.65 -4.94 21.33
C ALA A 738 -15.37 -3.58 21.30
N CYS A 739 -15.78 -3.03 22.45
CA CYS A 739 -16.42 -1.71 22.54
C CYS A 739 -15.45 -0.58 22.21
N LYS A 740 -14.19 -0.72 22.61
CA LYS A 740 -13.14 0.24 22.28
C LYS A 740 -12.83 0.17 20.78
N PHE A 741 -12.28 -0.94 20.29
CA PHE A 741 -11.66 -1.04 18.97
C PHE A 741 -12.52 -1.70 17.88
N GLY A 742 -13.50 -2.53 18.26
CA GLY A 742 -14.27 -3.39 17.36
C GLY A 742 -15.52 -2.75 16.72
N THR A 743 -16.33 -3.57 16.06
CA THR A 743 -17.55 -3.14 15.34
C THR A 743 -18.81 -3.30 16.20
N ARG A 744 -19.90 -2.60 15.84
CA ARG A 744 -21.19 -2.75 16.52
C ARG A 744 -21.72 -4.19 16.46
N ALA A 745 -21.51 -4.87 15.33
CA ALA A 745 -21.99 -6.22 15.09
C ALA A 745 -21.27 -7.22 16.00
N LEU A 746 -19.97 -7.03 16.23
CA LEU A 746 -19.21 -7.83 17.17
C LEU A 746 -19.73 -7.66 18.60
N ALA A 747 -19.88 -6.43 19.07
CA ALA A 747 -20.36 -6.17 20.42
C ALA A 747 -21.79 -6.70 20.63
N ALA A 748 -22.68 -6.51 19.66
CA ALA A 748 -24.03 -7.08 19.68
C ALA A 748 -23.99 -8.61 19.76
N TYR A 749 -23.21 -9.25 18.88
CA TYR A 749 -23.07 -10.70 18.88
C TYR A 749 -22.54 -11.24 20.21
N MET A 750 -21.56 -10.57 20.83
CA MET A 750 -21.04 -10.98 22.14
C MET A 750 -22.12 -10.92 23.23
N LEU A 751 -22.93 -9.85 23.26
CA LEU A 751 -24.01 -9.68 24.22
C LEU A 751 -25.18 -10.64 23.96
N ASP A 752 -25.51 -10.92 22.70
CA ASP A 752 -26.56 -11.88 22.33
C ASP A 752 -26.14 -13.33 22.63
N HIS A 753 -24.90 -13.70 22.28
CA HIS A 753 -24.40 -15.07 22.41
C HIS A 753 -24.02 -15.43 23.85
N TRP A 754 -23.50 -14.47 24.61
CA TRP A 754 -23.08 -14.64 26.00
C TRP A 754 -23.89 -13.77 26.97
N ALA A 755 -25.18 -13.55 26.70
CA ALA A 755 -26.07 -12.74 27.52
C ALA A 755 -26.05 -13.11 29.01
N ASP A 756 -25.95 -14.42 29.32
CA ASP A 756 -25.94 -14.93 30.69
C ASP A 756 -24.53 -14.97 31.31
N ALA A 757 -23.48 -14.73 30.52
CA ALA A 757 -22.09 -14.90 30.95
C ALA A 757 -21.31 -13.57 31.01
N ILE A 758 -21.55 -12.63 30.10
CA ILE A 758 -20.86 -11.33 30.07
C ILE A 758 -21.67 -10.33 30.90
N ASP A 759 -21.04 -9.73 31.92
CA ASP A 759 -21.57 -8.54 32.57
C ASP A 759 -21.21 -7.29 31.73
N PRO A 760 -22.19 -6.59 31.12
CA PRO A 760 -21.94 -5.38 30.33
C PRO A 760 -21.38 -4.21 31.16
N ASN A 761 -21.46 -4.30 32.50
CA ASN A 761 -21.05 -3.28 33.46
C ASN A 761 -19.81 -3.65 34.27
N GLU A 762 -19.14 -4.75 33.90
CA GLU A 762 -17.85 -5.10 34.46
C GLU A 762 -16.87 -3.92 34.31
N VAL A 763 -15.96 -3.77 35.28
CA VAL A 763 -15.01 -2.65 35.33
C VAL A 763 -13.55 -3.12 35.26
N ASP A 764 -12.72 -2.31 34.60
CA ASP A 764 -11.27 -2.49 34.60
C ASP A 764 -10.62 -2.02 35.92
N ASN A 765 -9.30 -2.09 36.03
CA ASN A 765 -8.57 -1.68 37.25
C ASN A 765 -8.69 -0.17 37.53
N SER A 766 -9.11 0.62 36.55
CA SER A 766 -9.42 2.04 36.69
C SER A 766 -10.91 2.32 36.92
N GLY A 767 -11.74 1.28 37.10
CA GLY A 767 -13.17 1.41 37.32
C GLY A 767 -13.97 1.71 36.05
N LYS A 768 -13.38 1.60 34.85
CA LYS A 768 -14.09 1.93 33.61
C LYS A 768 -14.91 0.77 33.10
N THR A 769 -16.13 1.07 32.68
CA THR A 769 -17.01 0.13 31.96
C THR A 769 -16.72 0.12 30.46
N ALA A 770 -17.28 -0.88 29.75
CA ALA A 770 -17.19 -0.96 28.29
C ALA A 770 -17.72 0.30 27.58
N LEU A 771 -18.79 0.91 28.10
CA LEU A 771 -19.35 2.16 27.59
C LEU A 771 -18.37 3.35 27.71
N MET A 772 -17.60 3.42 28.80
CA MET A 772 -16.57 4.45 28.96
C MET A 772 -15.41 4.26 27.98
N HIS A 773 -15.00 3.01 27.73
CA HIS A 773 -13.99 2.69 26.73
C HIS A 773 -14.45 3.02 25.31
N PHE A 774 -15.71 2.73 24.97
CA PHE A 774 -16.34 3.18 23.72
C PHE A 774 -16.26 4.70 23.57
N CYS A 775 -16.66 5.45 24.62
CA CYS A 775 -16.63 6.91 24.60
C CYS A 775 -15.21 7.48 24.51
N SER A 776 -14.20 6.77 25.03
CA SER A 776 -12.80 7.20 24.98
C SER A 776 -12.14 7.07 23.61
N ASN A 777 -12.72 6.31 22.67
CA ASN A 777 -12.08 5.99 21.38
C ASN A 777 -12.36 7.02 20.27
N SER A 778 -12.34 8.30 20.59
CA SER A 778 -12.39 9.39 19.60
C SER A 778 -10.99 9.97 19.38
N ARG A 779 -10.01 9.21 18.85
CA ARG A 779 -8.72 9.82 18.49
C ARG A 779 -7.97 9.25 17.28
N ALA A 780 -7.96 10.10 16.25
CA ALA A 780 -6.85 10.61 15.45
C ALA A 780 -5.84 9.64 14.78
N PRO A 781 -5.62 9.76 13.45
CA PRO A 781 -4.59 9.01 12.72
C PRO A 781 -3.21 9.55 13.09
N GLY A 782 -2.41 8.80 13.85
CA GLY A 782 -1.01 9.21 14.08
C GLY A 782 -0.24 8.58 15.23
N ALA A 783 -0.88 7.85 16.15
CA ALA A 783 -0.13 6.94 17.03
C ALA A 783 0.08 5.65 16.24
N GLY A 784 1.32 5.37 15.85
CA GLY A 784 1.66 4.17 15.09
C GLY A 784 1.03 2.93 15.72
N THR A 785 0.08 2.32 15.02
CA THR A 785 0.17 0.96 14.45
C THR A 785 -1.22 0.35 14.25
N PHE A 786 -2.30 0.80 14.93
CA PHE A 786 -3.62 0.20 14.75
C PHE A 786 -4.77 1.20 14.96
N SER A 787 -5.26 1.80 13.87
CA SER A 787 -6.68 2.11 13.59
C SER A 787 -6.83 3.36 12.70
N PHE A 788 -7.30 3.15 11.47
CA PHE A 788 -7.74 4.21 10.53
C PHE A 788 -9.27 4.34 10.48
N TYR A 789 -10.01 3.71 11.40
CA TYR A 789 -11.47 3.66 11.35
C TYR A 789 -12.10 4.79 12.17
N VAL A 790 -12.67 5.78 11.48
CA VAL A 790 -13.53 6.81 12.10
C VAL A 790 -14.98 6.37 11.94
N ARG A 791 -15.68 6.09 13.04
CA ARG A 791 -17.12 5.77 13.04
C ARG A 791 -17.93 6.94 12.48
N SER A 792 -18.92 6.65 11.63
CA SER A 792 -19.91 7.66 11.23
C SER A 792 -20.83 8.04 12.41
N GLU A 793 -21.53 9.17 12.31
CA GLU A 793 -22.54 9.57 13.32
C GLU A 793 -23.60 8.47 13.51
N HIS A 794 -24.12 7.96 12.39
CA HIS A 794 -25.12 6.89 12.36
C HIS A 794 -24.62 5.63 13.06
N GLU A 795 -23.39 5.18 12.75
CA GLU A 795 -22.81 4.00 13.40
C GLU A 795 -22.57 4.21 14.91
N THR A 796 -22.12 5.41 15.31
CA THR A 796 -21.85 5.73 16.71
C THR A 796 -23.15 5.68 17.52
N ARG A 797 -24.21 6.24 16.94
CA ARG A 797 -25.56 6.21 17.51
C ARG A 797 -26.11 4.79 17.61
N GLU A 798 -26.09 4.03 16.52
CA GLU A 798 -26.59 2.66 16.49
C GLU A 798 -25.83 1.76 17.48
N PHE A 799 -24.52 1.95 17.61
CA PHE A 799 -23.71 1.23 18.59
C PHE A 799 -24.11 1.60 20.03
N LEU A 800 -24.29 2.90 20.34
CA LEU A 800 -24.78 3.31 21.66
C LEU A 800 -26.17 2.77 21.98
N GLU A 801 -27.09 2.78 21.00
CA GLU A 801 -28.42 2.20 21.14
C GLU A 801 -28.34 0.71 21.50
N ILE A 802 -27.46 -0.05 20.83
CA ILE A 802 -27.22 -1.46 21.14
C ILE A 802 -26.66 -1.64 22.56
N LEU A 803 -25.62 -0.89 22.95
CA LEU A 803 -25.00 -1.02 24.28
C LEU A 803 -26.00 -0.74 25.40
N LEU A 804 -26.77 0.33 25.27
CA LEU A 804 -27.78 0.72 26.26
C LEU A 804 -28.96 -0.26 26.28
N HIS A 805 -29.39 -0.79 25.13
CA HIS A 805 -30.43 -1.81 25.05
C HIS A 805 -30.04 -3.09 25.81
N HIS A 806 -28.75 -3.46 25.78
CA HIS A 806 -28.20 -4.63 26.47
C HIS A 806 -27.78 -4.33 27.92
N GLY A 807 -28.23 -3.21 28.50
CA GLY A 807 -28.06 -2.93 29.93
C GLY A 807 -26.71 -2.32 30.33
N CYS A 808 -25.93 -1.77 29.39
CA CYS A 808 -24.77 -0.94 29.75
C CYS A 808 -25.22 0.32 30.54
N ASP A 809 -24.58 0.49 31.70
CA ASP A 809 -24.58 1.55 32.71
C ASP A 809 -24.20 2.97 32.26
N PRO A 810 -25.07 3.89 31.78
CA PRO A 810 -24.60 5.24 31.44
C PRO A 810 -24.29 6.11 32.68
N HIS A 811 -24.78 5.74 33.87
CA HIS A 811 -24.53 6.42 35.14
C HIS A 811 -23.29 5.91 35.88
N ALA A 812 -22.69 4.81 35.41
CA ALA A 812 -21.48 4.24 35.99
C ALA A 812 -20.35 5.27 36.06
N ARG A 813 -19.43 5.07 37.02
CA ARG A 813 -18.30 5.97 37.29
C ARG A 813 -17.01 5.20 37.48
N ASP A 814 -15.93 5.77 36.96
CA ASP A 814 -14.57 5.27 37.19
C ASP A 814 -14.08 5.58 38.62
N ILE A 815 -12.89 5.09 38.98
CA ILE A 815 -12.31 5.31 40.32
C ILE A 815 -11.99 6.79 40.63
N SER A 816 -12.07 7.66 39.62
CA SER A 816 -11.89 9.11 39.75
C SER A 816 -13.24 9.85 39.73
N GLY A 817 -14.36 9.13 39.77
CA GLY A 817 -15.71 9.68 39.70
C GLY A 817 -16.16 10.11 38.30
N ARG A 818 -15.40 9.80 37.24
CA ARG A 818 -15.71 10.21 35.86
C ARG A 818 -16.74 9.30 35.22
N SER A 819 -17.74 9.92 34.60
CA SER A 819 -18.80 9.24 33.81
C SER A 819 -18.42 9.05 32.33
N ALA A 820 -19.26 8.36 31.56
CA ALA A 820 -19.11 8.22 30.11
C ALA A 820 -19.00 9.58 29.38
N MET A 821 -19.73 10.61 29.84
CA MET A 821 -19.66 11.97 29.29
C MET A 821 -18.27 12.61 29.46
N HIS A 822 -17.59 12.36 30.59
CA HIS A 822 -16.23 12.84 30.79
C HIS A 822 -15.27 12.17 29.79
N TRP A 823 -15.40 10.86 29.59
CA TRP A 823 -14.55 10.09 28.67
C TRP A 823 -14.79 10.43 27.19
N ALA A 824 -16.00 10.88 26.84
CA ALA A 824 -16.32 11.39 25.52
C ALA A 824 -15.54 12.67 25.14
N VAL A 825 -14.91 13.35 26.11
CA VAL A 825 -14.21 14.64 25.92
C VAL A 825 -12.75 14.62 26.41
N ALA A 826 -12.41 13.74 27.37
CA ALA A 826 -11.11 13.73 28.09
C ALA A 826 -9.86 13.52 27.21
N MET A 827 -10.02 13.07 25.97
CA MET A 827 -8.93 12.74 25.04
C MET A 827 -8.88 13.71 23.85
N GLU A 828 -9.12 15.01 24.02
CA GLU A 828 -9.02 15.99 22.92
C GLU A 828 -7.81 16.95 23.04
N SER A 829 -6.90 16.77 24.00
CA SER A 829 -5.79 17.71 24.21
C SER A 829 -4.50 17.46 23.40
N LYS A 830 -4.06 18.52 22.71
CA LYS A 830 -2.69 18.92 22.25
C LYS A 830 -2.07 18.51 20.92
N TRP A 831 -2.31 17.36 20.29
CA TRP A 831 -1.52 16.96 19.10
C TRP A 831 -2.25 16.86 17.76
N MET A 832 -3.55 17.09 17.67
CA MET A 832 -4.22 17.07 16.35
C MET A 832 -5.47 17.96 16.34
N ARG A 833 -5.47 18.92 15.40
CA ARG A 833 -6.55 19.88 15.16
C ARG A 833 -7.53 19.34 14.11
N VAL A 834 -7.90 18.06 14.22
CA VAL A 834 -8.95 17.46 13.40
C VAL A 834 -10.22 17.38 14.23
N VAL A 835 -11.12 18.26 13.81
CA VAL A 835 -12.51 18.51 14.20
C VAL A 835 -13.33 17.22 14.22
N ARG A 836 -14.09 17.01 15.29
CA ARG A 836 -15.47 16.48 15.31
C ARG A 836 -15.98 16.49 16.74
N THR A 837 -17.23 16.89 16.94
CA THR A 837 -17.97 16.57 18.17
C THR A 837 -17.88 15.07 18.42
N SER A 838 -17.68 14.66 19.67
CA SER A 838 -17.98 13.29 20.02
C SER A 838 -19.48 13.07 19.79
N TYR A 839 -19.88 12.39 18.70
CA TYR A 839 -21.28 12.01 18.46
C TYR A 839 -21.85 11.23 19.67
N ALA A 840 -20.97 10.55 20.41
CA ALA A 840 -21.33 9.94 21.67
C ALA A 840 -21.74 10.97 22.74
N LEU A 841 -21.03 12.11 22.86
CA LEU A 841 -21.44 13.19 23.75
C LEU A 841 -22.83 13.74 23.37
N GLN A 842 -23.10 13.99 22.08
CA GLN A 842 -24.41 14.48 21.64
C GLN A 842 -25.53 13.51 21.99
N TYR A 843 -25.32 12.22 21.77
CA TYR A 843 -26.28 11.18 22.12
C TYR A 843 -26.51 11.10 23.64
N LEU A 844 -25.43 11.09 24.43
CA LEU A 844 -25.50 11.04 25.89
C LEU A 844 -26.22 12.27 26.47
N LEU A 845 -26.00 13.47 25.93
CA LEU A 845 -26.73 14.68 26.33
C LEU A 845 -28.24 14.60 26.02
N GLY A 846 -28.65 13.79 25.04
CA GLY A 846 -30.05 13.52 24.75
C GLY A 846 -30.73 12.60 25.77
N ILE A 847 -29.96 11.88 26.61
CA ILE A 847 -30.49 10.99 27.64
C ILE A 847 -30.88 11.84 28.86
N GLY A 848 -32.16 12.17 28.99
CA GLY A 848 -32.65 13.10 30.01
C GLY A 848 -32.44 12.67 31.47
N SER A 849 -32.03 11.43 31.75
CA SER A 849 -31.65 10.98 33.10
C SER A 849 -30.21 11.35 33.48
N LEU A 850 -29.33 11.69 32.52
CA LEU A 850 -27.93 11.98 32.78
C LEU A 850 -27.72 13.45 33.19
N ASP A 851 -26.96 13.66 34.26
CA ASP A 851 -26.59 15.00 34.73
C ASP A 851 -25.42 15.57 33.91
N CYS A 852 -25.69 16.55 33.05
CA CYS A 852 -24.67 17.23 32.24
C CYS A 852 -23.66 18.04 33.08
N ASN A 853 -23.98 18.33 34.34
CA ASN A 853 -23.12 19.05 35.29
C ASN A 853 -22.39 18.11 36.26
N GLN A 854 -22.43 16.81 35.99
CA GLN A 854 -21.83 15.81 36.86
C GLN A 854 -20.36 16.14 37.11
N ARG A 855 -20.01 16.18 38.39
CA ARG A 855 -18.64 16.36 38.89
C ARG A 855 -17.97 15.01 39.11
N ASP A 856 -16.70 14.92 38.70
CA ASP A 856 -15.78 13.86 39.12
C ASP A 856 -15.30 14.10 40.57
N ASP A 857 -14.42 13.23 41.08
CA ASP A 857 -13.94 13.30 42.47
C ASP A 857 -13.10 14.56 42.72
N LYS A 858 -12.53 15.18 41.67
CA LYS A 858 -11.83 16.47 41.73
C LYS A 858 -12.77 17.66 41.49
N GLY A 859 -14.08 17.43 41.45
CA GLY A 859 -15.06 18.45 41.18
C GLY A 859 -15.13 18.89 39.71
N VAL A 860 -14.37 18.25 38.81
CA VAL A 860 -14.26 18.63 37.39
C VAL A 860 -15.49 18.14 36.64
N THR A 861 -16.06 19.01 35.79
CA THR A 861 -17.20 18.66 34.94
C THR A 861 -16.78 18.40 33.50
N THR A 862 -17.67 17.78 32.72
CA THR A 862 -17.44 17.57 31.27
C THR A 862 -17.25 18.91 30.52
N LEU A 863 -17.94 19.97 30.95
CA LEU A 863 -17.77 21.34 30.40
C LEU A 863 -16.34 21.86 30.61
N MET A 864 -15.75 21.64 31.79
CA MET A 864 -14.36 22.06 32.08
C MET A 864 -13.34 21.32 31.22
N LEU A 865 -13.58 20.05 30.89
CA LEU A 865 -12.74 19.29 29.96
C LEU A 865 -12.89 19.82 28.53
N ALA A 866 -14.11 20.08 28.07
CA ALA A 866 -14.40 20.62 26.74
C ALA A 866 -13.74 21.99 26.53
N SER A 867 -13.71 22.82 27.57
CA SER A 867 -13.04 24.13 27.60
C SER A 867 -11.54 24.12 27.26
N VAL A 868 -10.89 22.95 27.29
CA VAL A 868 -9.45 22.78 27.00
C VAL A 868 -9.20 21.91 25.76
N GLY A 869 -10.26 21.32 25.17
CA GLY A 869 -10.18 20.30 24.13
C GLY A 869 -10.86 20.70 22.82
N SER A 870 -12.19 20.60 22.76
CA SER A 870 -13.01 20.76 21.54
C SER A 870 -14.07 21.84 21.65
N LEU A 871 -14.06 22.73 20.65
CA LEU A 871 -15.08 23.77 20.47
C LEU A 871 -16.45 23.19 20.20
N ASP A 872 -16.54 22.06 19.49
CA ASP A 872 -17.83 21.46 19.16
C ASP A 872 -18.47 20.81 20.40
N SER A 873 -17.67 20.11 21.20
CA SER A 873 -18.12 19.53 22.47
C SER A 873 -18.53 20.64 23.45
N LEU A 874 -17.78 21.75 23.47
CA LEU A 874 -18.11 22.94 24.24
C LEU A 874 -19.45 23.55 23.78
N GLN A 875 -19.64 23.71 22.47
CA GLN A 875 -20.88 24.24 21.89
C GLN A 875 -22.10 23.35 22.21
N ALA A 876 -21.96 22.03 22.09
CA ALA A 876 -23.02 21.08 22.40
C ALA A 876 -23.44 21.15 23.88
N LEU A 877 -22.47 21.23 24.80
CA LEU A 877 -22.73 21.38 26.23
C LEU A 877 -23.37 22.72 26.56
N LEU A 878 -22.87 23.82 25.99
CA LEU A 878 -23.44 25.17 26.21
C LEU A 878 -24.85 25.34 25.64
N SER A 879 -25.20 24.55 24.62
CA SER A 879 -26.54 24.55 24.05
C SER A 879 -27.55 23.73 24.87
N HIS A 880 -27.09 22.96 25.86
CA HIS A 880 -27.95 22.10 26.68
C HIS A 880 -28.72 22.93 27.72
N PRO A 881 -30.07 22.82 27.84
CA PRO A 881 -30.89 23.72 28.67
C PRO A 881 -30.52 23.74 30.17
N GLN A 882 -30.01 22.62 30.68
CA GLN A 882 -29.68 22.40 32.09
C GLN A 882 -28.21 22.64 32.42
N ILE A 883 -27.38 23.08 31.46
CA ILE A 883 -25.95 23.32 31.72
C ILE A 883 -25.75 24.46 32.72
N ASP A 884 -24.93 24.19 33.74
CA ASP A 884 -24.41 25.19 34.67
C ASP A 884 -22.94 25.46 34.34
N VAL A 885 -22.74 26.63 33.74
CA VAL A 885 -21.43 27.12 33.30
C VAL A 885 -20.53 27.58 34.44
N ASN A 886 -21.06 27.69 35.66
CA ASN A 886 -20.39 28.27 36.81
C ASN A 886 -19.96 27.26 37.87
N VAL A 887 -20.16 25.96 37.63
CA VAL A 887 -19.67 24.90 38.54
C VAL A 887 -18.17 25.08 38.79
N GLN A 888 -17.75 24.90 40.04
CA GLN A 888 -16.35 24.99 40.46
C GLN A 888 -15.76 23.61 40.73
N ASP A 889 -14.50 23.40 40.34
CA ASP A 889 -13.73 22.22 40.73
C ASP A 889 -13.34 22.25 42.22
N GLU A 890 -12.67 21.22 42.72
CA GLU A 890 -12.15 21.17 44.10
C GLU A 890 -11.21 22.32 44.44
N GLY A 891 -10.57 22.96 43.45
CA GLY A 891 -9.74 24.14 43.64
C GLY A 891 -10.51 25.46 43.51
N GLY A 892 -11.83 25.43 43.34
CA GLY A 892 -12.66 26.63 43.12
C GLY A 892 -12.67 27.12 41.66
N LYS A 893 -12.11 26.38 40.70
CA LYS A 893 -11.98 26.85 39.31
C LYS A 893 -13.21 26.47 38.48
N THR A 894 -13.72 27.44 37.72
CA THR A 894 -14.81 27.24 36.75
C THR A 894 -14.29 26.94 35.35
N ALA A 895 -15.16 26.52 34.42
CA ALA A 895 -14.83 26.36 33.00
C ALA A 895 -14.09 27.59 32.42
N LEU A 896 -14.42 28.81 32.87
CA LEU A 896 -13.77 30.05 32.45
C LEU A 896 -12.29 30.12 32.87
N HIS A 897 -11.96 29.63 34.08
CA HIS A 897 -10.57 29.53 34.54
C HIS A 897 -9.78 28.50 33.72
N TRP A 898 -10.42 27.37 33.38
CA TRP A 898 -9.83 26.31 32.55
C TRP A 898 -9.57 26.80 31.12
N CYS A 899 -10.51 27.54 30.50
CA CYS A 899 -10.31 28.20 29.20
C CYS A 899 -9.11 29.16 29.22
N CYS A 900 -9.02 30.04 30.22
CA CYS A 900 -7.92 31.02 30.34
C CYS A 900 -6.56 30.35 30.50
N ARG A 901 -6.50 29.17 31.13
CA ARG A 901 -5.29 28.35 31.23
C ARG A 901 -4.94 27.65 29.91
N SER A 902 -5.94 27.21 29.14
CA SER A 902 -5.74 26.51 27.85
C SER A 902 -5.16 27.42 26.77
N GLY A 903 -5.60 28.69 26.73
CA GLY A 903 -5.17 29.66 25.73
C GLY A 903 -5.84 29.52 24.36
N ILE A 904 -7.04 28.92 24.30
CA ILE A 904 -7.87 28.77 23.09
C ILE A 904 -8.85 29.96 23.03
N PRO A 905 -8.61 30.98 22.18
CA PRO A 905 -9.43 32.19 22.09
C PRO A 905 -10.90 31.92 21.80
N GLU A 906 -11.17 31.00 20.87
CA GLU A 906 -12.52 30.69 20.40
C GLU A 906 -13.37 30.02 21.50
N ALA A 907 -12.76 29.18 22.34
CA ALA A 907 -13.42 28.57 23.48
C ALA A 907 -13.79 29.61 24.54
N LEU A 908 -12.88 30.57 24.76
CA LEU A 908 -13.09 31.67 25.70
C LEU A 908 -14.21 32.61 25.22
N GLU A 909 -14.23 32.97 23.94
CA GLU A 909 -15.29 33.78 23.34
C GLU A 909 -16.65 33.08 23.41
N MET A 910 -16.69 31.78 23.04
CA MET A 910 -17.91 30.98 23.09
C MET A 910 -18.47 30.90 24.51
N LEU A 911 -17.62 30.63 25.51
CA LEU A 911 -18.06 30.61 26.90
C LEU A 911 -18.53 32.01 27.37
N LEU A 912 -17.78 33.07 27.08
CA LEU A 912 -18.16 34.44 27.46
C LEU A 912 -19.45 34.93 26.80
N SER A 913 -19.79 34.42 25.61
CA SER A 913 -21.04 34.73 24.91
C SER A 913 -22.29 34.13 25.60
N HIS A 914 -22.10 33.12 26.44
CA HIS A 914 -23.20 32.45 27.13
C HIS A 914 -23.75 33.33 28.27
N PRO A 915 -25.07 33.62 28.31
CA PRO A 915 -25.65 34.65 29.17
C PRO A 915 -25.56 34.36 30.68
N ARG A 916 -25.39 33.07 31.04
CA ARG A 916 -25.31 32.64 32.44
C ARG A 916 -23.88 32.62 33.00
N VAL A 917 -22.85 32.98 32.23
CA VAL A 917 -21.46 32.92 32.71
C VAL A 917 -21.17 34.03 33.72
N ASN A 918 -20.79 33.63 34.93
CA ASN A 918 -20.29 34.52 35.97
C ASN A 918 -18.77 34.65 35.88
N ARG A 919 -18.33 35.86 35.53
CA ARG A 919 -16.92 36.18 35.25
C ARG A 919 -16.13 36.54 36.51
N HIS A 920 -16.81 36.78 37.63
CA HIS A 920 -16.21 37.24 38.87
C HIS A 920 -15.95 36.13 39.89
N ILE A 921 -16.27 34.88 39.55
CA ILE A 921 -15.95 33.74 40.41
C ILE A 921 -14.44 33.65 40.56
N THR A 922 -13.98 33.48 41.79
CA THR A 922 -12.57 33.26 42.12
C THR A 922 -12.35 31.83 42.60
N ASP A 923 -11.14 31.33 42.38
CA ASP A 923 -10.71 30.04 42.90
C ASP A 923 -10.50 30.09 44.43
N GLN A 924 -10.14 28.96 45.04
CA GLN A 924 -9.88 28.90 46.49
C GLN A 924 -8.71 29.77 46.96
N ARG A 925 -7.84 30.21 46.05
CA ARG A 925 -6.74 31.13 46.32
C ARG A 925 -7.15 32.59 46.11
N GLY A 926 -8.41 32.86 45.78
CA GLY A 926 -8.93 34.17 45.44
C GLY A 926 -8.54 34.65 44.04
N LEU A 927 -8.04 33.76 43.17
CA LEU A 927 -7.61 34.11 41.82
C LEU A 927 -8.80 34.03 40.86
N SER A 928 -8.99 35.09 40.09
CA SER A 928 -10.00 35.19 39.04
C SER A 928 -9.54 34.57 37.72
N ALA A 929 -10.45 34.39 36.76
CA ALA A 929 -10.10 33.93 35.42
C ALA A 929 -9.05 34.83 34.72
N LEU A 930 -9.09 36.14 35.01
CA LEU A 930 -8.10 37.10 34.54
C LEU A 930 -6.70 36.83 35.10
N ASP A 931 -6.61 36.45 36.38
CA ASP A 931 -5.32 36.09 37.01
C ASP A 931 -4.72 34.80 36.41
N PHE A 932 -5.57 33.87 35.98
CA PHE A 932 -5.15 32.66 35.24
C PHE A 932 -4.67 32.99 33.83
N ALA A 933 -5.32 33.91 33.12
CA ALA A 933 -4.85 34.42 31.83
C ALA A 933 -3.46 35.07 31.98
N CYS A 934 -3.25 35.83 33.06
CA CYS A 934 -1.96 36.46 33.38
C CYS A 934 -0.85 35.48 33.78
N ALA A 935 -1.19 34.28 34.21
CA ALA A 935 -0.22 33.23 34.53
C ALA A 935 0.27 32.46 33.29
N ARG A 936 -0.38 32.60 32.13
CA ARG A 936 -0.02 31.89 30.89
C ARG A 936 1.04 32.65 30.10
N TRP A 937 2.12 31.99 29.70
CA TRP A 937 3.20 32.62 28.93
C TRP A 937 2.85 32.78 27.44
N GLY A 938 3.30 33.89 26.83
CA GLY A 938 3.22 34.12 25.37
C GLY A 938 1.88 34.67 24.85
N LEU A 939 1.71 34.63 23.51
CA LEU A 939 0.57 35.22 22.77
C LEU A 939 -0.81 34.73 23.24
N HIS A 940 -0.89 33.49 23.72
CA HIS A 940 -2.12 32.92 24.25
C HIS A 940 -2.65 33.62 25.52
N GLY A 941 -1.74 34.04 26.42
CA GLY A 941 -2.11 34.81 27.61
C GLY A 941 -2.57 36.22 27.23
N VAL A 942 -1.88 36.86 26.27
CA VAL A 942 -2.23 38.19 25.75
C VAL A 942 -3.63 38.19 25.10
N ASN A 943 -3.92 37.19 24.27
CA ASN A 943 -5.24 37.05 23.64
C ASN A 943 -6.35 36.81 24.66
N ALA A 944 -6.11 35.97 25.68
CA ALA A 944 -7.09 35.75 26.74
C ALA A 944 -7.37 37.02 27.56
N ILE A 945 -6.32 37.80 27.90
CA ILE A 945 -6.47 39.10 28.58
C ILE A 945 -7.26 40.08 27.71
N TYR A 946 -6.95 40.16 26.41
CA TYR A 946 -7.66 41.03 25.47
C TYR A 946 -9.15 40.68 25.37
N ILE A 947 -9.49 39.41 25.20
CA ILE A 947 -10.88 38.94 25.09
C ILE A 947 -11.64 39.21 26.38
N LEU A 948 -11.03 38.96 27.54
CA LEU A 948 -11.60 39.29 28.84
C LEU A 948 -11.82 40.80 28.99
N ALA A 949 -10.86 41.63 28.60
CA ALA A 949 -10.96 43.09 28.68
C ALA A 949 -12.04 43.65 27.74
N LYS A 950 -12.09 43.18 26.48
CA LYS A 950 -13.09 43.56 25.48
C LYS A 950 -14.51 43.19 25.91
N SER A 951 -14.68 42.18 26.77
CA SER A 951 -15.99 41.82 27.28
C SER A 951 -16.68 42.97 28.02
N GLY A 952 -15.93 43.94 28.59
CA GLY A 952 -16.48 45.18 29.15
C GLY A 952 -16.95 45.11 30.62
N HIS A 953 -16.64 44.03 31.34
CA HIS A 953 -17.14 43.80 32.71
C HIS A 953 -16.06 43.77 33.79
N TRP A 954 -14.79 44.00 33.43
CA TRP A 954 -13.70 44.10 34.40
C TRP A 954 -13.38 45.57 34.61
N GLU A 955 -13.14 45.97 35.86
CA GLU A 955 -12.68 47.34 36.13
C GLU A 955 -11.35 47.61 35.42
N ASP A 956 -11.19 48.81 34.86
CA ASP A 956 -9.92 49.26 34.27
C ASP A 956 -8.76 49.10 35.25
N SER A 957 -9.02 49.26 36.55
CA SER A 957 -8.06 49.05 37.63
C SER A 957 -7.58 47.58 37.73
N ALA A 958 -8.47 46.62 37.48
CA ALA A 958 -8.20 45.19 37.52
C ALA A 958 -7.48 44.73 36.26
N ILE A 959 -7.89 45.22 35.08
CA ILE A 959 -7.21 44.96 33.80
C ILE A 959 -5.79 45.53 33.84
N ARG A 960 -5.60 46.77 34.32
CA ARG A 960 -4.28 47.39 34.46
C ARG A 960 -3.38 46.60 35.42
N ARG A 961 -3.88 46.21 36.59
CA ARG A 961 -3.15 45.35 37.54
C ARG A 961 -2.76 44.01 36.93
N ALA A 962 -3.70 43.37 36.22
CA ALA A 962 -3.49 42.09 35.56
C ALA A 962 -2.39 42.17 34.48
N VAL A 963 -2.41 43.22 33.64
CA VAL A 963 -1.38 43.43 32.63
C VAL A 963 -0.01 43.70 33.27
N ILE A 964 0.06 44.51 34.33
CA ILE A 964 1.30 44.75 35.08
C ILE A 964 1.83 43.44 35.69
N GLN A 965 0.96 42.62 36.31
CA GLN A 965 1.35 41.34 36.88
C GLN A 965 1.82 40.32 35.84
N PHE A 966 1.19 40.27 34.66
CA PHE A 966 1.62 39.44 33.54
C PHE A 966 3.07 39.78 33.17
N PHE A 967 3.36 41.06 32.91
CA PHE A 967 4.72 41.49 32.55
C PHE A 967 5.74 41.33 33.68
N ALA A 968 5.38 41.65 34.92
CA ALA A 968 6.25 41.47 36.07
C ALA A 968 6.64 39.99 36.29
N ARG A 969 5.75 39.04 36.02
CA ARG A 969 6.03 37.59 36.14
C ARG A 969 6.85 37.03 34.98
N GLN A 970 6.65 37.50 33.75
CA GLN A 970 7.40 37.03 32.58
C GLN A 970 8.87 37.47 32.61
N TYR A 971 9.15 38.66 33.18
CA TYR A 971 10.47 39.29 33.11
C TYR A 971 11.17 39.49 34.47
N GLY A 972 10.44 39.33 35.59
CA GLY A 972 11.00 39.44 36.94
C GLY A 972 11.90 38.27 37.37
N THR A 973 11.91 37.15 36.65
CA THR A 973 12.78 35.99 36.95
C THR A 973 14.10 35.98 36.19
N GLU A 974 14.26 36.77 35.11
CA GLU A 974 15.54 36.82 34.39
C GLU A 974 16.61 37.67 35.09
N THR A 975 16.21 38.54 36.02
CA THR A 975 17.14 39.41 36.76
C THR A 975 17.92 38.67 37.85
N SER A 976 17.58 37.42 38.20
CA SER A 976 18.34 36.64 39.20
C SER A 976 19.56 35.90 38.65
N HIS A 977 19.77 35.85 37.33
CA HIS A 977 20.93 35.16 36.75
C HIS A 977 21.91 36.02 35.95
N LYS A 978 21.69 37.34 35.83
CA LYS A 978 22.72 38.27 35.30
C LYS A 978 22.71 39.62 36.02
N SER A 979 23.12 39.63 37.29
CA SER A 979 23.58 40.84 37.98
C SER A 979 25.04 40.69 38.41
N THR A 980 25.96 40.66 37.45
CA THR A 980 27.35 41.07 37.68
C THR A 980 27.51 42.45 37.09
N LEU A 981 27.24 43.46 37.91
CA LEU A 981 27.76 44.84 37.87
C LEU A 981 26.83 45.70 38.74
N ILE A 982 27.07 45.67 40.05
CA ILE A 982 27.03 46.79 41.01
C ILE A 982 27.28 46.17 42.40
N SER A 983 28.20 46.78 43.15
CA SER A 983 28.84 46.26 44.35
C SER A 983 27.93 46.07 45.57
N PRO A 984 28.24 45.12 46.47
CA PRO A 984 27.42 44.75 47.62
C PRO A 984 27.85 45.50 48.88
N GLN A 985 27.09 46.51 49.31
CA GLN A 985 27.11 46.97 50.70
C GLN A 985 25.74 47.53 51.10
N GLN A 986 24.85 46.67 51.58
CA GLN A 986 24.02 46.86 52.79
C GLN A 986 23.02 45.69 52.92
N SER A 987 22.75 45.34 54.18
CA SER A 987 22.12 44.11 54.66
C SER A 987 20.63 43.93 54.27
N PRO A 988 20.12 42.69 54.33
CA PRO A 988 18.81 42.29 53.84
C PRO A 988 17.72 42.61 54.87
N ALA A 989 17.12 43.79 54.75
CA ALA A 989 15.85 44.10 55.37
C ALA A 989 15.21 45.20 54.53
N THR A 990 13.89 45.11 54.28
CA THR A 990 13.09 46.10 53.54
C THR A 990 13.43 46.28 52.04
N PHE A 991 13.16 45.26 51.22
CA PHE A 991 12.59 45.56 49.89
C PHE A 991 11.07 45.59 50.05
N GLY A 992 10.58 46.80 50.36
CA GLY A 992 9.17 47.11 50.36
C GLY A 992 8.59 46.88 48.96
N VAL A 993 7.30 46.54 48.95
CA VAL A 993 6.41 46.61 47.81
C VAL A 993 6.74 47.88 47.01
N PHE A 994 7.32 47.73 45.82
CA PHE A 994 7.28 48.81 44.84
C PHE A 994 5.82 48.94 44.43
N GLU A 995 5.13 49.96 44.94
CA GLU A 995 3.91 50.46 44.32
C GLU A 995 4.31 51.08 42.98
N TRP A 996 4.15 50.30 41.91
CA TRP A 996 4.22 50.82 40.55
C TRP A 996 3.03 51.75 40.35
N THR A 997 3.23 53.05 40.53
CA THR A 997 2.20 54.05 40.23
C THR A 997 2.18 54.31 38.72
N LEU A 998 1.00 54.16 38.12
CA LEU A 998 0.74 54.23 36.66
C LEU A 998 1.03 55.62 36.05
N ASP A 999 1.28 56.62 36.89
CA ASP A 999 1.55 58.00 36.48
C ASP A 999 3.03 58.28 36.18
N ASP A 1000 3.92 57.30 36.38
CA ASP A 1000 5.33 57.41 36.04
C ASP A 1000 5.61 56.93 34.60
N PRO A 1001 5.99 57.80 33.66
CA PRO A 1001 6.38 57.44 32.29
C PRO A 1001 7.51 56.40 32.23
N THR A 1002 8.33 56.34 33.28
CA THR A 1002 9.49 55.43 33.40
C THR A 1002 9.06 53.97 33.53
N THR A 1003 7.90 53.71 34.14
CA THR A 1003 7.26 52.38 34.21
C THR A 1003 6.94 51.85 32.81
N TRP A 1004 6.45 52.71 31.92
CA TRP A 1004 6.05 52.35 30.56
C TRP A 1004 7.24 52.11 29.63
N VAL A 1005 8.34 52.83 29.85
CA VAL A 1005 9.61 52.61 29.15
C VAL A 1005 10.22 51.26 29.56
N LEU A 1006 10.21 50.91 30.85
CA LEU A 1006 10.73 49.64 31.36
C LEU A 1006 9.90 48.42 30.91
N LEU A 1007 8.57 48.54 30.86
CA LEU A 1007 7.65 47.56 30.27
C LEU A 1007 7.90 47.36 28.76
N GLY A 1008 8.20 48.44 28.03
CA GLY A 1008 8.60 48.40 26.62
C GLY A 1008 9.96 47.76 26.36
N TYR A 1009 10.92 47.88 27.29
CA TYR A 1009 12.24 47.25 27.21
C TYR A 1009 12.23 45.76 27.56
N ALA A 1010 11.35 45.31 28.46
CA ALA A 1010 11.24 43.91 28.87
C ALA A 1010 10.72 43.00 27.74
N LEU A 1011 9.84 43.51 26.87
CA LEU A 1011 9.37 42.82 25.66
C LEU A 1011 10.52 42.65 24.65
N ARG A 1012 11.21 41.51 24.59
CA ARG A 1012 12.33 41.27 23.65
C ARG A 1012 12.03 40.37 22.44
N ASP A 1013 10.84 39.78 22.34
CA ASP A 1013 10.40 38.96 21.19
C ASP A 1013 8.99 39.34 20.70
N THR A 1014 8.57 38.77 19.56
CA THR A 1014 7.36 38.96 18.69
C THR A 1014 6.03 39.43 19.31
N CYS A 1015 5.87 39.46 20.63
CA CYS A 1015 4.69 39.93 21.34
C CYS A 1015 4.61 41.47 21.50
N ARG A 1016 5.62 42.26 21.09
CA ARG A 1016 5.67 43.74 21.23
C ARG A 1016 4.45 44.46 20.66
N PHE A 1017 4.07 44.16 19.43
CA PHE A 1017 3.02 44.88 18.71
C PHE A 1017 1.61 44.46 19.18
N ALA A 1018 1.42 43.17 19.46
CA ALA A 1018 0.17 42.65 20.00
C ALA A 1018 -0.10 43.19 21.41
N ALA A 1019 0.90 43.21 22.29
CA ALA A 1019 0.78 43.81 23.63
C ALA A 1019 0.45 45.31 23.56
N TYR A 1020 1.10 46.05 22.66
CA TYR A 1020 0.82 47.48 22.44
C TYR A 1020 -0.62 47.71 21.95
N LEU A 1021 -1.09 46.94 20.96
CA LEU A 1021 -2.47 47.05 20.46
C LEU A 1021 -3.52 46.68 21.51
N VAL A 1022 -3.27 45.67 22.35
CA VAL A 1022 -4.17 45.31 23.46
C VAL A 1022 -4.23 46.46 24.48
N LEU A 1023 -3.09 47.05 24.82
CA LEU A 1023 -3.02 48.19 25.74
C LEU A 1023 -3.70 49.45 25.19
N VAL A 1024 -3.59 49.72 23.88
CA VAL A 1024 -4.27 50.85 23.21
C VAL A 1024 -5.78 50.61 23.10
N ASN A 1025 -6.21 49.41 22.69
CA ASN A 1025 -7.65 49.09 22.55
C ASN A 1025 -8.38 48.97 23.88
N CYS A 1026 -7.69 48.61 24.97
CA CYS A 1026 -8.23 48.66 26.33
C CYS A 1026 -8.24 50.08 26.93
N GLY A 1027 -7.85 51.12 26.17
CA GLY A 1027 -7.81 52.51 26.65
C GLY A 1027 -6.73 52.79 27.70
N ILE A 1028 -5.75 51.89 27.84
CA ILE A 1028 -4.69 51.98 28.85
C ILE A 1028 -3.52 52.81 28.31
N LEU A 1029 -3.23 52.73 27.00
CA LEU A 1029 -2.30 53.60 26.28
C LEU A 1029 -3.05 54.50 25.29
N PRO A 1030 -2.61 55.75 25.08
CA PRO A 1030 -3.17 56.60 24.03
C PRO A 1030 -2.80 56.05 22.64
N PRO A 1031 -3.69 56.14 21.63
CA PRO A 1031 -3.33 55.80 20.25
C PRO A 1031 -2.22 56.76 19.78
N SER A 1032 -1.08 56.22 19.36
CA SER A 1032 0.01 57.08 18.86
C SER A 1032 -0.45 57.83 17.61
N LYS A 1033 -0.02 59.09 17.48
CA LYS A 1033 -0.51 59.98 16.41
C LYS A 1033 0.24 59.81 15.09
N THR A 1034 1.26 58.95 14.98
CA THR A 1034 2.05 58.79 13.75
C THR A 1034 2.62 57.37 13.55
N VAL A 1035 2.53 56.89 12.30
CA VAL A 1035 3.06 55.59 11.82
C VAL A 1035 4.59 55.43 12.03
N GLU A 1036 5.31 56.52 12.27
CA GLU A 1036 6.76 56.51 12.53
C GLU A 1036 7.14 56.20 13.98
N GLU A 1037 6.26 56.50 14.95
CA GLU A 1037 6.48 56.10 16.35
C GLU A 1037 6.23 54.61 16.54
N GLU A 1038 5.23 54.03 15.85
CA GLU A 1038 4.99 52.58 15.82
C GLU A 1038 6.19 51.79 15.26
N LYS A 1039 6.91 52.35 14.26
CA LYS A 1039 8.12 51.74 13.69
C LYS A 1039 9.31 51.69 14.66
N ARG A 1040 9.43 52.63 15.60
CA ARG A 1040 10.51 52.65 16.61
C ARG A 1040 10.41 51.49 17.62
N TYR A 1041 9.20 51.01 17.92
CA TYR A 1041 9.00 49.86 18.80
C TYR A 1041 9.34 48.51 18.14
N CYS A 1042 9.38 48.46 16.79
CA CYS A 1042 9.64 47.25 16.00
C CYS A 1042 11.13 46.92 15.73
N HIS A 1043 12.09 47.76 16.15
CA HIS A 1043 13.50 47.48 15.87
C HIS A 1043 14.13 46.49 16.87
N CYS A 1044 14.10 45.21 16.50
CA CYS A 1044 15.07 44.18 16.90
C CYS A 1044 15.93 43.85 15.65
N PRO A 1045 17.26 43.70 15.74
CA PRO A 1045 18.17 43.55 14.59
C PRO A 1045 18.14 42.14 13.94
N VAL A 1046 16.98 41.50 13.85
CA VAL A 1046 16.77 40.24 13.09
C VAL A 1046 15.76 40.45 11.94
N VAL A 1047 15.46 41.70 11.58
CA VAL A 1047 14.53 42.01 10.47
C VAL A 1047 15.22 42.87 9.42
N SER A 1048 16.26 42.33 8.81
CA SER A 1048 16.79 42.81 7.53
C SER A 1048 16.45 41.89 6.34
N GLU A 1049 15.52 40.93 6.50
CA GLU A 1049 15.09 40.06 5.40
C GLU A 1049 13.57 40.00 5.13
N LEU A 1050 12.74 40.85 5.77
CA LEU A 1050 11.28 40.85 5.51
C LEU A 1050 10.70 42.25 5.25
N GLN A 1051 11.24 42.96 4.25
CA GLN A 1051 10.49 44.00 3.54
C GLN A 1051 9.67 43.36 2.41
N CYS A 1052 8.51 42.75 2.70
CA CYS A 1052 7.48 42.49 1.67
C CYS A 1052 6.05 42.15 2.15
N CYS A 1053 5.68 42.32 3.43
CA CYS A 1053 4.29 42.05 3.87
C CYS A 1053 3.57 43.30 4.36
N SER A 1054 3.16 44.16 3.43
CA SER A 1054 2.16 45.22 3.68
C SER A 1054 0.84 45.02 2.91
N ARG A 1055 0.62 43.84 2.32
CA ARG A 1055 -0.66 43.47 1.66
C ARG A 1055 -0.99 42.00 1.87
N SER A 1056 -1.54 41.65 3.04
CA SER A 1056 -2.44 40.49 3.22
C SER A 1056 -2.76 40.27 4.70
N TRP A 1057 -3.87 40.83 5.18
CA TRP A 1057 -4.52 40.41 6.44
C TRP A 1057 -5.41 39.17 6.24
N GLY A 1058 -5.17 38.38 5.18
CA GLY A 1058 -5.99 37.22 4.80
C GLY A 1058 -5.22 35.90 4.65
N SER A 1059 -3.93 35.83 5.00
CA SER A 1059 -3.13 34.61 4.74
C SER A 1059 -2.07 34.33 5.80
N TRP A 1060 -2.44 34.41 7.08
CA TRP A 1060 -1.56 33.99 8.18
C TRP A 1060 -2.21 32.95 9.08
N ALA A 1061 -2.63 31.84 8.45
CA ALA A 1061 -3.08 30.62 9.12
C ALA A 1061 -2.29 29.37 8.68
N LEU A 1062 -1.24 29.51 7.85
CA LEU A 1062 -0.58 28.35 7.21
C LEU A 1062 0.95 28.27 7.34
N GLU A 1063 1.63 29.19 8.01
CA GLU A 1063 3.10 29.24 8.05
C GLU A 1063 3.73 29.31 9.45
N THR A 1064 3.09 28.70 10.45
CA THR A 1064 3.66 28.48 11.80
C THR A 1064 3.87 27.01 12.14
N GLN A 1065 3.96 26.12 11.13
CA GLN A 1065 4.23 24.68 11.33
C GLN A 1065 5.65 24.22 10.93
N ARG A 1066 6.57 25.12 10.56
CA ARG A 1066 7.88 24.71 9.99
C ARG A 1066 9.15 24.99 10.80
N SER A 1067 9.10 25.42 12.07
CA SER A 1067 10.34 25.64 12.85
C SER A 1067 10.44 24.92 14.21
N ALA A 1068 9.84 23.73 14.33
CA ALA A 1068 10.03 22.87 15.51
C ALA A 1068 10.52 21.47 15.12
N TYR A 1069 11.57 21.41 14.31
CA TYR A 1069 12.40 20.21 14.12
C TYR A 1069 13.81 20.72 13.83
N TRP A 1070 14.67 20.72 14.84
CA TRP A 1070 16.15 20.72 14.79
C TRP A 1070 16.64 21.01 16.21
N ARG A 1071 16.70 19.98 17.04
CA ARG A 1071 17.59 19.90 18.20
C ARG A 1071 17.63 18.45 18.69
N ASP A 1072 18.51 17.68 18.05
CA ASP A 1072 19.32 16.64 18.67
C ASP A 1072 20.31 16.15 17.60
N GLU A 1073 21.41 16.89 17.46
CA GLU A 1073 22.73 16.38 17.10
C GLU A 1073 23.73 17.54 17.21
N TYR A 1074 24.92 17.23 17.72
CA TYR A 1074 26.05 18.13 18.05
C TYR A 1074 26.06 18.75 19.46
N ALA A 1075 26.41 17.92 20.43
CA ALA A 1075 27.46 18.29 21.39
C ALA A 1075 28.62 17.29 21.22
N SER A 1076 29.77 17.85 20.84
CA SER A 1076 31.03 17.19 20.49
C SER A 1076 31.75 16.59 21.70
N THR A 1077 32.74 15.73 21.43
CA THR A 1077 33.91 15.40 22.29
C THR A 1077 33.64 14.67 23.60
#